data_AF-A0A970BQ81-F1
#
_entry.id   AF-A0A970BQ81-F1
#
_cell.length_a   1.000
_cell.length_b   1.000
_cell.length_c   1.000
_cell.angle_alpha   90.00
_cell.angle_beta   90.00
_cell.angle_gamma   90.00
#
_symmetry.space_group_name_H-M   'P 1'
#
loop_
_entity.id
_entity.type
_entity.pdbx_description
1 polymer ?
#
loop_
_entity_poly.entity_id
_entity_poly.type
_entity_poly.pdbx_seq_one_letter_code
_entity_poly.pdbx_strand_id
1 'polypeptide(L)'
;MSKFCKNCGAQLKPETKFCATCGIKTQDAETSLVKTVGTICEDIIPKTTKPRIPLKKLLFSAVAVVLVIALGVAIISRLGKEANNREGTIGDLSTFVYTERDYTAKARELTVSPKSPSASAYGVTIEFGEHALEGDETLKVRELPGKTDKTNGVKVTAYDFELGEKTNFDDVTTIAIPYDTKYAEAGAESECIGAKYFNQASGEWEGVYYEVDAENRQVLIYTTHLSTYGVFQVKNENTRKAYITDVYAIAGLLNSGKSFEVIKELAEAGQPGNAAFEAGFEAINSVVGNTGTAVTAITLGGQYEGALAEALGSGSQHLGLALAAVQTCYDFTYNFSDDQGKLGTLSNLVKNIANNAVGYFGSAALQVGFAGVAVFDLVLSTVQSDMMELKLENLGGVYQYYNDVESPRSVKEWRRIFISILRENEDDPETAQQLINQEIDSFCDRFWSLDYGKVKEIAAVSGLKYSFDERQWTKDREVLTQQYRGYLMAHLQAPLTSARNYLLNQAMEQAQREFEKQLLAMQKELNKTVKVQIIEQPEKAGEYKYEGYTVRFAPLSSSANAKSWTGKMPKGGEMNTSFTLLGHMQSGSPNRLELYPAGKDGPEVTVSFKVSYPTTTILISSSGKEKPEQQPPIESSNEPSAVPETKPKQEYAWVLVETIN
;
A
#
# COMPACT_ATOMS: atom_id res chain seq x y z
N MET A 1 -11.99 44.06 -16.87
CA MET A 1 -12.86 42.87 -16.71
C MET A 1 -12.54 42.21 -15.39
N SER A 2 -13.53 41.98 -14.53
CA SER A 2 -13.37 41.25 -13.27
C SER A 2 -13.00 39.79 -13.57
N LYS A 3 -11.89 39.28 -13.01
CA LYS A 3 -11.56 37.85 -13.10
C LYS A 3 -12.27 37.11 -11.97
N PHE A 4 -12.74 35.89 -12.22
CA PHE A 4 -13.37 35.01 -11.23
C PHE A 4 -12.60 33.68 -11.16
N CYS A 5 -12.58 33.07 -9.97
CA CYS A 5 -11.96 31.78 -9.76
C CYS A 5 -12.75 30.69 -10.50
N LYS A 6 -12.06 29.88 -11.31
CA LYS A 6 -12.70 28.79 -12.07
C LYS A 6 -13.22 27.65 -11.19
N ASN A 7 -12.71 27.52 -9.97
CA ASN A 7 -13.09 26.45 -9.05
C ASN A 7 -14.30 26.83 -8.19
N CYS A 8 -14.29 27.99 -7.53
CA CYS A 8 -15.33 28.38 -6.57
C CYS A 8 -16.14 29.63 -6.97
N GLY A 9 -15.87 30.22 -8.13
CA GLY A 9 -16.60 31.40 -8.64
C GLY A 9 -16.30 32.72 -7.92
N ALA A 10 -15.42 32.75 -6.92
CA ALA A 10 -15.09 33.97 -6.18
C ALA A 10 -14.36 35.00 -7.07
N GLN A 11 -14.68 36.28 -6.91
CA GLN A 11 -14.03 37.37 -7.65
C GLN A 11 -12.57 37.52 -7.23
N LEU A 12 -11.65 37.46 -8.19
CA LEU A 12 -10.21 37.57 -7.98
C LEU A 12 -9.77 39.03 -8.09
N LYS A 13 -8.91 39.46 -7.17
CA LYS A 13 -8.22 40.76 -7.28
C LYS A 13 -7.18 40.69 -8.40
N PRO A 14 -6.95 41.77 -9.16
CA PRO A 14 -5.90 41.81 -10.19
C PRO A 14 -4.55 41.37 -9.59
N GLU A 15 -3.81 40.52 -10.32
CA GLU A 15 -2.47 40.00 -9.96
C GLU A 15 -2.37 39.09 -8.72
N THR A 16 -3.50 38.55 -8.24
CA THR A 16 -3.45 37.49 -7.21
C THR A 16 -3.07 36.15 -7.80
N LYS A 17 -2.01 35.53 -7.26
CA LYS A 17 -1.49 34.20 -7.67
C LYS A 17 -2.33 33.02 -7.16
N PHE A 18 -3.18 33.25 -6.16
CA PHE A 18 -4.03 32.24 -5.53
C PHE A 18 -5.39 32.83 -5.17
N CYS A 19 -6.45 32.02 -5.23
CA CYS A 19 -7.77 32.39 -4.77
C CYS A 19 -7.82 32.45 -3.23
N ALA A 20 -8.15 33.60 -2.66
CA ALA A 20 -8.25 33.76 -1.21
C ALA A 20 -9.38 32.92 -0.56
N THR A 21 -10.33 32.42 -1.35
CA THR A 21 -11.48 31.65 -0.84
C THR A 21 -11.24 30.14 -0.85
N CYS A 22 -10.50 29.60 -1.84
CA CYS A 22 -10.31 28.15 -1.97
C CYS A 22 -8.84 27.73 -2.16
N GLY A 23 -7.89 28.67 -2.13
CA GLY A 23 -6.45 28.38 -2.17
C GLY A 23 -5.88 28.02 -3.56
N ILE A 24 -6.72 27.85 -4.58
CA ILE A 24 -6.25 27.38 -5.90
C ILE A 24 -5.45 28.43 -6.66
N LYS A 25 -4.38 28.01 -7.33
CA LYS A 25 -3.46 28.88 -8.08
C LYS A 25 -4.10 29.40 -9.36
N THR A 26 -3.92 30.68 -9.66
CA THR A 26 -4.39 31.31 -10.91
C THR A 26 -3.27 31.16 -11.95
N GLN A 27 -3.55 30.48 -13.06
CA GLN A 27 -2.57 30.30 -14.15
C GLN A 27 -2.37 31.63 -14.90
N ASP A 28 -1.12 32.11 -14.98
CA ASP A 28 -0.74 33.24 -15.83
C ASP A 28 -0.30 32.76 -17.23
N ALA A 29 -0.54 33.63 -18.20
CA ALA A 29 -0.62 33.38 -19.64
C ALA A 29 0.70 32.98 -20.33
N GLU A 30 0.55 32.14 -21.35
CA GLU A 30 1.53 31.77 -22.37
C GLU A 30 2.12 32.99 -23.08
N THR A 31 3.44 33.00 -23.27
CA THR A 31 4.07 33.76 -24.36
C THR A 31 4.63 32.77 -25.37
N SER A 32 4.06 32.79 -26.57
CA SER A 32 4.44 32.00 -27.74
C SER A 32 5.89 32.22 -28.17
N LEU A 33 6.60 31.16 -28.60
CA LEU A 33 7.66 31.28 -29.60
C LEU A 33 7.70 30.04 -30.51
N VAL A 34 7.87 30.35 -31.79
CA VAL A 34 7.65 29.55 -33.00
C VAL A 34 8.80 28.57 -33.27
N LYS A 35 8.46 27.42 -33.87
CA LYS A 35 9.38 26.39 -34.41
C LYS A 35 10.35 26.96 -35.45
N THR A 36 11.63 26.63 -35.34
CA THR A 36 12.54 26.46 -36.48
C THR A 36 13.52 25.31 -36.23
N VAL A 37 13.70 24.48 -37.25
CA VAL A 37 14.55 23.28 -37.34
C VAL A 37 16.04 23.64 -37.45
N GLY A 38 16.94 22.81 -36.88
CA GLY A 38 18.38 22.84 -37.20
C GLY A 38 19.31 22.03 -36.28
N THR A 39 19.65 20.82 -36.74
CA THR A 39 20.94 20.08 -36.70
C THR A 39 21.92 20.15 -35.50
N ILE A 40 22.25 18.93 -35.04
CA ILE A 40 23.43 18.38 -34.32
C ILE A 40 24.73 19.22 -34.36
N CYS A 41 25.40 19.37 -33.20
CA CYS A 41 26.85 19.17 -33.01
C CYS A 41 27.26 19.16 -31.53
N GLU A 42 28.30 18.38 -31.24
CA GLU A 42 28.88 18.02 -29.94
C GLU A 42 29.54 19.17 -29.14
N ASP A 43 29.61 18.89 -27.83
CA ASP A 43 30.69 19.14 -26.87
C ASP A 43 30.84 20.47 -26.10
N ILE A 44 31.38 20.25 -24.89
CA ILE A 44 32.12 21.12 -23.95
C ILE A 44 31.35 21.64 -22.71
N ILE A 45 31.64 20.98 -21.57
CA ILE A 45 31.44 21.47 -20.20
C ILE A 45 32.41 22.62 -19.89
N PRO A 46 31.97 23.70 -19.20
CA PRO A 46 32.78 24.16 -18.07
C PRO A 46 32.01 24.62 -16.81
N LYS A 47 32.70 24.39 -15.69
CA LYS A 47 32.40 24.69 -14.28
C LYS A 47 32.04 26.17 -14.01
N THR A 48 31.11 26.41 -13.07
CA THR A 48 30.83 27.73 -12.50
C THR A 48 31.19 27.83 -11.01
N THR A 49 31.89 28.91 -10.69
CA THR A 49 32.42 29.35 -9.40
C THR A 49 31.40 30.21 -8.63
N LYS A 50 31.37 30.08 -7.29
CA LYS A 50 30.52 30.85 -6.36
C LYS A 50 30.90 32.33 -6.25
N PRO A 51 29.95 33.28 -6.06
CA PRO A 51 30.25 34.64 -5.62
C PRO A 51 30.03 34.86 -4.10
N ARG A 52 30.91 35.68 -3.50
CA ARG A 52 30.89 36.18 -2.10
C ARG A 52 30.15 37.52 -2.01
N ILE A 53 29.41 37.74 -0.93
CA ILE A 53 28.75 39.02 -0.58
C ILE A 53 29.52 39.70 0.59
N PRO A 54 29.71 41.04 0.60
CA PRO A 54 30.50 41.74 1.61
C PRO A 54 29.70 42.18 2.85
N LEU A 55 30.44 42.24 3.95
CA LEU A 55 30.07 42.51 5.33
C LEU A 55 30.07 44.01 5.65
N LYS A 56 29.00 44.56 6.26
CA LYS A 56 29.04 45.65 7.29
C LYS A 56 27.64 46.08 7.75
N LYS A 57 27.29 45.71 8.99
CA LYS A 57 26.64 46.53 10.06
C LYS A 57 26.16 45.58 11.17
N LEU A 58 26.93 45.45 12.24
CA LEU A 58 26.47 44.83 13.49
C LEU A 58 27.38 45.31 14.64
N LEU A 59 26.89 46.28 15.40
CA LEU A 59 27.37 46.64 16.73
C LEU A 59 26.09 46.90 17.56
N PHE A 60 26.05 46.34 18.77
CA PHE A 60 24.92 46.21 19.71
C PHE A 60 24.20 44.85 19.74
N SER A 61 24.90 43.77 20.09
CA SER A 61 24.35 42.60 20.81
C SER A 61 25.45 41.64 21.31
N ALA A 62 26.53 42.16 21.92
CA ALA A 62 27.67 41.32 22.31
C ALA A 62 27.63 40.80 23.77
N VAL A 63 26.69 41.25 24.61
CA VAL A 63 26.66 40.88 26.04
C VAL A 63 25.65 39.75 26.35
N ALA A 64 24.58 39.59 25.57
CA ALA A 64 23.61 38.50 25.75
C ALA A 64 24.08 37.16 25.13
N VAL A 65 24.93 37.22 24.10
CA VAL A 65 25.41 36.02 23.36
C VAL A 65 26.53 35.30 24.12
N VAL A 66 27.33 36.01 24.93
CA VAL A 66 28.44 35.41 25.70
C VAL A 66 27.93 34.54 26.86
N LEU A 67 26.77 34.85 27.45
CA LEU A 67 26.15 34.02 28.50
C LEU A 67 25.50 32.73 27.95
N VAL A 68 24.92 32.76 26.76
CA VAL A 68 24.36 31.57 26.07
C VAL A 68 25.48 30.63 25.60
N ILE A 69 26.61 31.18 25.15
CA ILE A 69 27.78 30.39 24.75
C ILE A 69 28.48 29.77 25.97
N ALA A 70 28.58 30.49 27.10
CA ALA A 70 29.17 29.96 28.32
C ALA A 70 28.35 28.81 28.94
N LEU A 71 27.01 28.87 28.87
CA LEU A 71 26.12 27.76 29.26
C LEU A 71 26.17 26.59 28.27
N GLY A 72 26.29 26.87 26.96
CA GLY A 72 26.45 25.85 25.93
C GLY A 72 27.73 25.02 26.07
N VAL A 73 28.84 25.64 26.48
CA VAL A 73 30.13 24.94 26.64
C VAL A 73 30.16 24.05 27.90
N ALA A 74 29.46 24.42 28.98
CA ALA A 74 29.39 23.61 30.19
C ALA A 74 28.55 22.32 30.02
N ILE A 75 27.54 22.34 29.15
CA ILE A 75 26.68 21.18 28.85
C ILE A 75 27.40 20.19 27.91
N ILE A 76 28.17 20.69 26.95
CA ILE A 76 28.91 19.84 25.99
C ILE A 76 29.99 18.99 26.69
N SER A 77 30.63 19.49 27.76
CA SER A 77 31.66 18.74 28.48
C SER A 77 31.12 17.60 29.38
N ARG A 78 29.80 17.50 29.59
CA ARG A 78 29.18 16.37 30.33
C ARG A 78 28.63 15.25 29.42
N LEU A 79 28.62 15.43 28.11
CA LEU A 79 28.15 14.42 27.14
C LEU A 79 29.22 13.39 26.74
N GLY A 80 30.43 13.47 27.30
CA GLY A 80 31.53 12.54 27.04
C GLY A 80 31.51 11.31 27.94
N LYS A 81 30.58 10.37 27.70
CA LYS A 81 30.73 8.95 28.06
C LYS A 81 29.75 8.12 27.21
N GLU A 82 30.12 7.92 25.95
CA GLU A 82 29.47 6.95 25.07
C GLU A 82 29.72 5.54 25.62
N ALA A 83 28.67 4.94 26.18
CA ALA A 83 28.59 3.49 26.27
C ALA A 83 28.25 2.97 24.87
N ASN A 84 29.13 2.13 24.32
CA ASN A 84 28.97 1.45 23.05
C ASN A 84 27.63 0.70 22.98
N ASN A 85 26.64 1.26 22.29
CA ASN A 85 25.39 0.58 21.98
C ASN A 85 25.55 -0.10 20.62
N ARG A 86 25.59 -1.43 20.61
CA ARG A 86 25.09 -2.18 19.46
C ARG A 86 23.57 -1.99 19.46
N GLU A 87 23.06 -1.30 18.46
CA GLU A 87 21.62 -1.26 18.18
C GLU A 87 21.15 -2.69 17.86
N GLY A 88 20.62 -3.39 18.87
CA GLY A 88 19.79 -4.56 18.64
C GLY A 88 18.38 -4.09 18.35
N THR A 89 17.94 -4.19 17.11
CA THR A 89 16.56 -3.91 16.69
C THR A 89 15.64 -4.97 17.30
N ILE A 90 14.74 -4.52 18.18
CA ILE A 90 13.70 -5.34 18.79
C ILE A 90 12.69 -5.71 17.69
N GLY A 91 12.35 -6.99 17.53
CA GLY A 91 11.44 -7.48 16.48
C GLY A 91 12.10 -7.82 15.14
N ASP A 92 13.39 -8.17 15.14
CA ASP A 92 14.12 -8.54 13.92
C ASP A 92 14.05 -10.06 13.64
N LEU A 93 13.34 -10.43 12.55
CA LEU A 93 13.25 -11.80 12.08
C LEU A 93 14.58 -12.35 11.50
N SER A 94 15.61 -11.51 11.31
CA SER A 94 16.95 -11.92 10.87
C SER A 94 17.61 -12.94 11.80
N THR A 95 17.07 -13.10 13.02
CA THR A 95 17.49 -14.14 13.96
C THR A 95 17.03 -15.55 13.57
N PHE A 96 16.04 -15.67 12.69
CA PHE A 96 15.43 -16.94 12.27
C PHE A 96 15.95 -17.42 10.89
N VAL A 97 17.27 -17.52 10.72
CA VAL A 97 17.90 -18.04 9.48
C VAL A 97 17.92 -19.56 9.50
N TYR A 98 17.51 -20.21 8.40
CA TYR A 98 17.68 -21.66 8.21
C TYR A 98 18.95 -21.95 7.41
N THR A 99 19.77 -22.87 7.92
CA THR A 99 21.05 -23.27 7.30
C THR A 99 20.93 -24.63 6.62
N GLU A 100 21.87 -25.01 5.75
CA GLU A 100 21.87 -26.34 5.10
C GLU A 100 21.69 -27.51 6.09
N ARG A 101 22.21 -27.38 7.32
CA ARG A 101 22.01 -28.39 8.37
C ARG A 101 20.53 -28.57 8.72
N ASP A 102 19.76 -27.50 8.77
CA ASP A 102 18.33 -27.56 9.10
C ASP A 102 17.54 -28.33 8.01
N TYR A 103 17.96 -28.21 6.74
CA TYR A 103 17.37 -28.94 5.60
C TYR A 103 17.75 -30.42 5.53
N THR A 104 18.62 -30.91 6.42
CA THR A 104 18.87 -32.36 6.58
C THR A 104 17.71 -33.08 7.26
N ALA A 105 16.68 -32.35 7.73
CA ALA A 105 15.44 -32.92 8.22
C ALA A 105 14.80 -33.87 7.21
N LYS A 106 14.22 -34.98 7.69
CA LYS A 106 13.70 -36.04 6.84
C LYS A 106 12.48 -35.56 6.04
N ALA A 107 12.60 -35.56 4.71
CA ALA A 107 11.47 -35.31 3.82
C ALA A 107 10.50 -36.49 3.76
N ARG A 108 9.21 -36.18 3.59
CA ARG A 108 8.23 -37.13 3.06
C ARG A 108 8.08 -36.87 1.58
N GLU A 109 8.18 -37.95 0.80
CA GLU A 109 7.96 -37.92 -0.64
C GLU A 109 6.51 -38.32 -0.93
N LEU A 110 5.83 -37.53 -1.74
CA LEU A 110 4.43 -37.66 -2.11
C LEU A 110 4.32 -37.57 -3.64
N THR A 111 3.36 -38.28 -4.22
CA THR A 111 3.08 -38.16 -5.66
C THR A 111 1.93 -37.18 -5.86
N VAL A 112 2.13 -36.21 -6.75
CA VAL A 112 1.09 -35.26 -7.18
C VAL A 112 0.98 -35.29 -8.70
N SER A 113 -0.21 -35.01 -9.22
CA SER A 113 -0.48 -34.98 -10.67
C SER A 113 -1.68 -34.10 -10.97
N PRO A 114 -1.96 -33.75 -12.23
CA PRO A 114 -3.19 -33.02 -12.60
C PRO A 114 -4.48 -33.72 -12.14
N LYS A 115 -4.46 -35.05 -11.96
CA LYS A 115 -5.62 -35.84 -11.50
C LYS A 115 -5.68 -36.00 -9.99
N SER A 116 -4.60 -35.70 -9.28
CA SER A 116 -4.48 -35.75 -7.83
C SER A 116 -3.55 -34.61 -7.38
N PRO A 117 -4.01 -33.35 -7.48
CA PRO A 117 -3.15 -32.17 -7.30
C PRO A 117 -2.94 -31.80 -5.83
N SER A 118 -3.51 -32.56 -4.88
CA SER A 118 -3.38 -32.30 -3.45
C SER A 118 -2.59 -33.41 -2.75
N ALA A 119 -1.79 -33.02 -1.76
CA ALA A 119 -1.07 -33.94 -0.90
C ALA A 119 -0.89 -33.37 0.52
N SER A 120 -0.80 -34.26 1.52
CA SER A 120 -0.64 -33.86 2.91
C SER A 120 0.50 -34.63 3.61
N ALA A 121 1.29 -33.90 4.40
CA ALA A 121 2.34 -34.44 5.25
C ALA A 121 2.53 -33.55 6.47
N TYR A 122 2.85 -34.15 7.63
CA TYR A 122 3.10 -33.40 8.87
C TYR A 122 1.94 -32.48 9.33
N GLY A 123 0.70 -32.81 8.95
CA GLY A 123 -0.47 -31.96 9.24
C GLY A 123 -0.59 -30.73 8.33
N VAL A 124 0.32 -30.57 7.38
CA VAL A 124 0.30 -29.56 6.33
C VAL A 124 -0.31 -30.15 5.07
N THR A 125 -1.11 -29.36 4.36
CA THR A 125 -1.69 -29.73 3.07
C THR A 125 -1.21 -28.74 2.01
N ILE A 126 -0.89 -29.24 0.83
CA ILE A 126 -0.63 -28.43 -0.36
C ILE A 126 -1.56 -28.87 -1.48
N GLU A 127 -2.13 -27.91 -2.19
CA GLU A 127 -3.04 -28.09 -3.31
C GLU A 127 -2.59 -27.25 -4.49
N PHE A 128 -2.18 -27.92 -5.57
CA PHE A 128 -1.75 -27.28 -6.81
C PHE A 128 -2.95 -26.84 -7.66
N GLY A 129 -2.87 -25.67 -8.28
CA GLY A 129 -3.86 -25.20 -9.26
C GLY A 129 -3.99 -26.11 -10.48
N GLU A 130 -5.13 -26.00 -11.19
CA GLU A 130 -5.49 -26.86 -12.33
C GLU A 130 -4.41 -26.87 -13.43
N HIS A 131 -3.68 -25.77 -13.59
CA HIS A 131 -2.63 -25.62 -14.59
C HIS A 131 -1.21 -25.61 -14.03
N ALA A 132 -1.02 -25.92 -12.74
CA ALA A 132 0.31 -25.91 -12.11
C ALA A 132 1.15 -27.15 -12.44
N LEU A 133 0.52 -28.27 -12.81
CA LEU A 133 1.19 -29.55 -13.08
C LEU A 133 0.96 -30.02 -14.52
N GLU A 134 1.98 -30.59 -15.15
CA GLU A 134 1.91 -31.13 -16.52
C GLU A 134 1.86 -32.68 -16.54
N GLY A 135 2.13 -33.32 -15.40
CA GLY A 135 2.22 -34.78 -15.27
C GLY A 135 2.47 -35.22 -13.83
N ASP A 136 2.83 -36.49 -13.64
CA ASP A 136 3.15 -37.05 -12.33
C ASP A 136 4.51 -36.52 -11.84
N GLU A 137 4.51 -35.93 -10.65
CA GLU A 137 5.69 -35.32 -10.03
C GLU A 137 5.88 -35.82 -8.58
N THR A 138 7.12 -35.78 -8.09
CA THR A 138 7.44 -36.15 -6.71
C THR A 138 7.64 -34.91 -5.84
N LEU A 139 6.65 -34.63 -5.00
CA LEU A 139 6.68 -33.56 -4.02
C LEU A 139 7.43 -34.02 -2.76
N LYS A 140 8.37 -33.21 -2.30
CA LYS A 140 9.03 -33.38 -0.99
C LYS A 140 8.52 -32.33 -0.02
N VAL A 141 8.05 -32.78 1.14
CA VAL A 141 7.66 -31.91 2.25
C VAL A 141 8.57 -32.21 3.44
N ARG A 142 9.12 -31.18 4.07
CA ARG A 142 9.94 -31.28 5.29
C ARG A 142 9.37 -30.37 6.36
N GLU A 143 9.26 -30.88 7.59
CA GLU A 143 9.10 -30.05 8.78
C GLU A 143 10.48 -29.66 9.28
N LEU A 144 10.78 -28.36 9.34
CA LEU A 144 12.07 -27.86 9.79
C LEU A 144 12.10 -27.72 11.32
N PRO A 145 13.29 -27.75 11.96
CA PRO A 145 13.41 -27.55 13.39
C PRO A 145 12.82 -26.20 13.83
N GLY A 146 11.83 -26.23 14.74
CA GLY A 146 11.21 -25.01 15.25
C GLY A 146 12.22 -24.09 15.95
N LYS A 147 12.11 -22.78 15.69
CA LYS A 147 12.97 -21.75 16.28
C LYS A 147 12.16 -20.85 17.21
N THR A 148 12.80 -20.33 18.26
CA THR A 148 12.13 -19.46 19.23
C THR A 148 13.10 -18.39 19.71
N ASP A 149 12.68 -17.14 19.60
CA ASP A 149 13.31 -16.01 20.26
C ASP A 149 12.62 -15.78 21.60
N LYS A 150 13.27 -16.21 22.70
CA LYS A 150 12.73 -16.03 24.05
C LYS A 150 12.71 -14.57 24.50
N THR A 151 13.58 -13.72 23.93
CA THR A 151 13.70 -12.31 24.30
C THR A 151 12.52 -11.52 23.75
N ASN A 152 12.17 -11.79 22.48
CA ASN A 152 11.06 -11.12 21.79
C ASN A 152 9.75 -11.92 21.83
N GLY A 153 9.78 -13.15 22.36
CA GLY A 153 8.59 -13.99 22.54
C GLY A 153 8.04 -14.60 21.25
N VAL A 154 8.83 -14.63 20.18
CA VAL A 154 8.44 -15.10 18.83
C VAL A 154 8.82 -16.57 18.66
N LYS A 155 7.92 -17.37 18.08
CA LYS A 155 8.16 -18.76 17.66
C LYS A 155 7.89 -18.89 16.16
N VAL A 156 8.76 -19.62 15.47
CA VAL A 156 8.60 -19.96 14.06
C VAL A 156 8.48 -21.47 13.93
N THR A 157 7.40 -21.92 13.31
CA THR A 157 7.24 -23.29 12.81
C THR A 157 7.32 -23.22 11.29
N ALA A 158 8.27 -23.91 10.68
CA ALA A 158 8.54 -23.79 9.25
C ALA A 158 8.51 -25.14 8.53
N TYR A 159 8.03 -25.11 7.29
CA TYR A 159 7.95 -26.26 6.40
C TYR A 159 8.57 -25.92 5.05
N ASP A 160 9.32 -26.86 4.51
CA ASP A 160 9.99 -26.74 3.23
C ASP A 160 9.34 -27.65 2.19
N PHE A 161 9.18 -27.13 0.97
CA PHE A 161 8.49 -27.79 -0.14
C PHE A 161 9.39 -27.77 -1.38
N GLU A 162 9.58 -28.93 -2.00
CA GLU A 162 10.35 -29.05 -3.25
C GLU A 162 9.62 -29.97 -4.24
N LEU A 163 9.68 -29.61 -5.53
CA LEU A 163 9.14 -30.40 -6.63
C LEU A 163 10.19 -30.53 -7.74
N GLY A 164 11.21 -31.36 -7.51
CA GLY A 164 12.37 -31.42 -8.40
C GLY A 164 13.09 -30.06 -8.47
N GLU A 165 13.32 -29.57 -9.69
CA GLU A 165 13.88 -28.21 -9.94
C GLU A 165 12.79 -27.14 -10.16
N LYS A 166 11.51 -27.53 -10.17
CA LYS A 166 10.39 -26.60 -10.39
C LYS A 166 10.11 -25.82 -9.13
N THR A 167 10.30 -24.51 -9.21
CA THR A 167 10.07 -23.57 -8.10
C THR A 167 8.94 -22.60 -8.37
N ASN A 168 8.54 -22.36 -9.62
CA ASN A 168 7.48 -21.42 -9.99
C ASN A 168 6.40 -22.13 -10.83
N PHE A 169 5.16 -21.68 -10.72
CA PHE A 169 3.99 -22.24 -11.39
C PHE A 169 3.18 -21.15 -12.11
N ASP A 170 2.54 -21.54 -13.21
CA ASP A 170 1.67 -20.64 -13.99
C ASP A 170 0.25 -20.51 -13.39
N ASP A 171 0.00 -21.13 -12.24
CA ASP A 171 -1.27 -21.17 -11.53
C ASP A 171 -1.06 -21.14 -10.00
N VAL A 172 -2.09 -20.75 -9.26
CA VAL A 172 -2.01 -20.56 -7.80
C VAL A 172 -1.99 -21.91 -7.09
N THR A 173 -1.07 -22.05 -6.13
CA THR A 173 -0.96 -23.18 -5.21
C THR A 173 -1.34 -22.72 -3.82
N THR A 174 -2.16 -23.52 -3.12
CA THR A 174 -2.60 -23.25 -1.75
C THR A 174 -1.86 -24.15 -0.78
N ILE A 175 -1.28 -23.60 0.29
CA ILE A 175 -0.57 -24.31 1.34
C ILE A 175 -1.25 -24.03 2.68
N ALA A 176 -1.81 -25.05 3.31
CA ALA A 176 -2.43 -24.97 4.62
C ALA A 176 -1.46 -25.42 5.71
N ILE A 177 -1.06 -24.50 6.60
CA ILE A 177 -0.14 -24.76 7.72
C ILE A 177 -0.88 -24.60 9.07
N PRO A 178 -0.87 -25.60 9.97
CA PRO A 178 -1.53 -25.51 11.26
C PRO A 178 -0.80 -24.53 12.20
N TYR A 179 -1.54 -23.85 13.09
CA TYR A 179 -0.98 -22.99 14.13
C TYR A 179 -1.31 -23.47 15.56
N ASP A 180 -0.53 -23.01 16.55
CA ASP A 180 -0.72 -23.38 17.96
C ASP A 180 -1.66 -22.39 18.69
N THR A 181 -2.87 -22.86 18.99
CA THR A 181 -3.92 -22.09 19.71
C THR A 181 -3.51 -21.55 21.08
N LYS A 182 -2.45 -22.05 21.72
CA LYS A 182 -2.00 -21.52 23.03
C LYS A 182 -1.47 -20.08 22.96
N TYR A 183 -1.22 -19.59 21.74
CA TYR A 183 -0.60 -18.31 21.48
C TYR A 183 -1.55 -17.33 20.78
N ALA A 184 -2.83 -17.69 20.66
CA ALA A 184 -3.87 -16.82 20.11
C ALA A 184 -5.10 -16.86 21.01
N GLU A 185 -5.66 -15.70 21.33
CA GLU A 185 -6.96 -15.64 22.00
C GLU A 185 -8.06 -15.93 20.97
N ALA A 186 -9.08 -16.69 21.38
CA ALA A 186 -10.17 -17.08 20.49
C ALA A 186 -10.92 -15.83 20.01
N GLY A 187 -11.00 -15.64 18.68
CA GLY A 187 -11.59 -14.47 18.04
C GLY A 187 -10.60 -13.34 17.73
N ALA A 188 -9.32 -13.47 18.10
CA ALA A 188 -8.25 -12.51 17.81
C ALA A 188 -7.08 -13.16 17.03
N GLU A 189 -7.29 -14.33 16.43
CA GLU A 189 -6.25 -15.10 15.75
C GLU A 189 -5.62 -14.33 14.58
N SER A 190 -6.42 -13.56 13.85
CA SER A 190 -5.93 -12.70 12.77
C SER A 190 -5.04 -11.55 13.23
N GLU A 191 -5.02 -11.22 14.52
CA GLU A 191 -4.18 -10.15 15.10
C GLU A 191 -2.79 -10.66 15.51
N CYS A 192 -2.64 -11.97 15.72
CA CYS A 192 -1.46 -12.56 16.33
C CYS A 192 -0.87 -13.75 15.56
N ILE A 193 -1.39 -14.06 14.38
CA ILE A 193 -0.92 -15.17 13.53
C ILE A 193 -0.69 -14.64 12.12
N GLY A 194 0.42 -15.04 11.50
CA GLY A 194 0.52 -14.97 10.05
C GLY A 194 1.70 -15.70 9.47
N ALA A 195 1.78 -15.69 8.14
CA ALA A 195 2.73 -16.48 7.38
C ALA A 195 3.70 -15.64 6.55
N LYS A 196 4.90 -16.18 6.38
CA LYS A 196 5.94 -15.68 5.47
C LYS A 196 6.63 -16.85 4.79
N TYR A 197 7.37 -16.56 3.73
CA TYR A 197 8.29 -17.51 3.12
C TYR A 197 9.74 -17.04 3.28
N PHE A 198 10.68 -17.98 3.32
CA PHE A 198 12.09 -17.70 3.47
C PHE A 198 12.74 -17.62 2.09
N ASN A 199 13.16 -16.43 1.68
CA ASN A 199 13.91 -16.28 0.45
C ASN A 199 15.38 -16.68 0.69
N GLN A 200 15.77 -17.85 0.19
CA GLN A 200 17.13 -18.37 0.35
C GLN A 200 18.20 -17.50 -0.32
N ALA A 201 17.86 -16.74 -1.36
CA ALA A 201 18.81 -15.88 -2.07
C ALA A 201 19.16 -14.62 -1.26
N SER A 202 18.17 -14.01 -0.60
CA SER A 202 18.39 -12.85 0.29
C SER A 202 18.75 -13.28 1.72
N GLY A 203 18.36 -14.48 2.14
CA GLY A 203 18.44 -14.96 3.52
C GLY A 203 17.39 -14.33 4.44
N GLU A 204 16.34 -13.72 3.86
CA GLU A 204 15.32 -12.95 4.59
C GLU A 204 13.95 -13.64 4.53
N TRP A 205 13.12 -13.38 5.54
CA TRP A 205 11.71 -13.76 5.53
C TRP A 205 10.91 -12.68 4.80
N GLU A 206 10.34 -13.05 3.66
CA GLU A 206 9.48 -12.22 2.82
C GLU A 206 8.04 -12.68 2.99
N GLY A 207 7.06 -11.79 3.00
CA GLY A 207 5.70 -12.23 3.22
C GLY A 207 5.04 -12.79 1.96
N VAL A 208 3.83 -13.28 2.18
CA VAL A 208 3.04 -14.07 1.24
C VAL A 208 1.57 -13.82 1.55
N TYR A 209 0.70 -13.90 0.55
CA TYR A 209 -0.72 -13.88 0.82
C TYR A 209 -1.11 -15.04 1.71
N TYR A 210 -1.89 -14.77 2.75
CA TYR A 210 -2.54 -15.82 3.51
C TYR A 210 -3.87 -15.36 4.10
N GLU A 211 -4.68 -16.36 4.46
CA GLU A 211 -5.88 -16.20 5.27
C GLU A 211 -5.74 -17.02 6.55
N VAL A 212 -6.26 -16.51 7.66
CA VAL A 212 -6.35 -17.28 8.90
C VAL A 212 -7.69 -17.98 8.93
N ASP A 213 -7.66 -19.29 8.69
CA ASP A 213 -8.82 -20.17 8.83
C ASP A 213 -8.93 -20.59 10.30
N ALA A 214 -9.64 -19.77 11.07
CA ALA A 214 -9.85 -19.97 12.50
C ALA A 214 -10.66 -21.24 12.79
N GLU A 215 -11.59 -21.62 11.90
CA GLU A 215 -12.44 -22.81 12.05
C GLU A 215 -11.60 -24.09 12.02
N ASN A 216 -10.68 -24.20 11.07
CA ASN A 216 -9.83 -25.38 10.91
C ASN A 216 -8.46 -25.24 11.62
N ARG A 217 -8.18 -24.08 12.24
CA ARG A 217 -6.95 -23.76 12.97
C ARG A 217 -5.70 -23.85 12.10
N GLN A 218 -5.79 -23.28 10.91
CA GLN A 218 -4.72 -23.27 9.93
C GLN A 218 -4.56 -21.88 9.29
N VAL A 219 -3.40 -21.64 8.71
CA VAL A 219 -3.11 -20.51 7.85
C VAL A 219 -3.10 -21.03 6.42
N LEU A 220 -3.96 -20.47 5.57
CA LEU A 220 -4.05 -20.80 4.14
C LEU A 220 -3.18 -19.82 3.38
N ILE A 221 -2.05 -20.28 2.86
CA ILE A 221 -1.09 -19.48 2.09
C ILE A 221 -1.37 -19.69 0.61
N TYR A 222 -1.48 -18.61 -0.16
CA TYR A 222 -1.67 -18.67 -1.62
C TYR A 222 -0.41 -18.18 -2.32
N THR A 223 0.13 -18.98 -3.24
CA THR A 223 1.44 -18.71 -3.83
C THR A 223 1.60 -19.33 -5.21
N THR A 224 2.42 -18.73 -6.08
CA THR A 224 2.83 -19.31 -7.36
C THR A 224 4.23 -19.93 -7.32
N HIS A 225 4.83 -20.10 -6.15
CA HIS A 225 6.16 -20.71 -6.02
C HIS A 225 6.25 -21.67 -4.83
N LEU A 226 7.25 -22.55 -4.84
CA LEU A 226 7.64 -23.33 -3.66
C LEU A 226 8.83 -22.68 -2.97
N SER A 227 8.81 -22.73 -1.64
CA SER A 227 9.89 -22.27 -0.77
C SER A 227 9.73 -22.90 0.62
N THR A 228 10.52 -22.44 1.58
CA THR A 228 10.26 -22.66 3.01
C THR A 228 9.24 -21.63 3.50
N TYR A 229 8.15 -22.07 4.10
CA TYR A 229 7.10 -21.21 4.68
C TYR A 229 7.07 -21.34 6.19
N GLY A 230 6.78 -20.26 6.90
CA GLY A 230 6.75 -20.22 8.36
C GLY A 230 5.57 -19.40 8.91
N VAL A 231 5.10 -19.77 10.11
CA VAL A 231 4.02 -19.06 10.83
C VAL A 231 4.59 -18.34 12.08
N PHE A 232 4.21 -17.07 12.31
CA PHE A 232 4.77 -16.11 13.29
C PHE A 232 3.71 -15.55 14.28
N GLN A 233 4.11 -15.00 15.45
CA GLN A 233 3.22 -14.55 16.57
C GLN A 233 3.71 -13.31 17.40
N VAL A 234 2.82 -12.47 18.02
CA VAL A 234 3.08 -11.13 18.69
C VAL A 234 2.91 -11.07 20.24
N LYS A 235 3.57 -10.11 20.97
CA LYS A 235 3.38 -9.80 22.43
C LYS A 235 3.59 -8.32 22.89
N ASN A 236 2.98 -7.92 24.03
CA ASN A 236 3.19 -6.72 24.90
C ASN A 236 2.43 -5.38 24.60
N GLU A 237 1.12 -5.42 24.34
CA GLU A 237 0.30 -4.23 24.05
C GLU A 237 0.10 -3.24 25.23
N ASN A 238 -0.21 -1.97 24.92
CA ASN A 238 -0.70 -0.93 25.84
C ASN A 238 0.29 -0.42 26.92
N THR A 239 1.60 -0.59 26.71
CA THR A 239 2.65 -0.02 27.59
C THR A 239 3.52 1.00 26.85
N ARG A 240 4.24 1.88 27.57
CA ARG A 240 5.21 2.83 26.94
C ARG A 240 6.35 2.16 26.16
N LYS A 241 6.49 0.84 26.27
CA LYS A 241 7.47 0.00 25.59
C LYS A 241 6.82 -0.94 24.57
N ALA A 242 5.55 -0.72 24.22
CA ALA A 242 4.89 -1.49 23.16
C ALA A 242 5.72 -1.38 21.88
N TYR A 243 5.90 -2.51 21.21
CA TYR A 243 6.65 -2.61 19.97
C TYR A 243 6.02 -3.69 19.10
N ILE A 244 6.23 -3.57 17.79
CA ILE A 244 5.75 -4.54 16.81
C ILE A 244 6.87 -5.57 16.60
N THR A 245 6.65 -6.82 16.97
CA THR A 245 7.62 -7.93 16.82
C THR A 245 7.82 -8.34 15.37
N ASP A 246 6.76 -8.31 14.58
CA ASP A 246 6.75 -8.49 13.14
C ASP A 246 5.40 -7.97 12.61
N VAL A 247 5.30 -7.73 11.30
CA VAL A 247 4.04 -7.31 10.70
C VAL A 247 3.45 -8.37 9.78
N TYR A 248 2.18 -8.64 10.00
CA TYR A 248 1.41 -9.76 9.47
C TYR A 248 0.62 -9.33 8.25
N ALA A 249 0.74 -10.07 7.14
CA ALA A 249 0.04 -9.73 5.91
C ALA A 249 -1.48 -9.99 6.01
N ILE A 250 -2.26 -8.90 6.11
CA ILE A 250 -3.44 -8.60 5.27
C ILE A 250 -4.55 -9.66 5.04
N ALA A 251 -4.94 -10.49 6.00
CA ALA A 251 -6.26 -11.14 5.91
C ALA A 251 -7.37 -10.19 6.40
N GLY A 252 -7.19 -9.57 7.57
CA GLY A 252 -8.22 -8.71 8.21
C GLY A 252 -8.30 -7.27 7.68
N LEU A 253 -7.39 -6.86 6.80
CA LEU A 253 -7.25 -5.48 6.31
C LEU A 253 -7.99 -5.20 4.99
N LEU A 254 -8.38 -6.24 4.25
CA LEU A 254 -8.96 -6.16 2.89
C LEU A 254 -10.42 -5.71 2.84
N ASN A 255 -10.89 -4.92 3.80
CA ASN A 255 -12.30 -4.51 3.83
C ASN A 255 -12.50 -3.04 4.25
N SER A 256 -11.48 -2.18 4.05
CA SER A 256 -11.70 -0.75 4.15
C SER A 256 -12.33 -0.27 2.83
N GLY A 257 -13.57 0.24 2.89
CA GLY A 257 -14.23 0.85 1.72
C GLY A 257 -13.47 2.03 1.10
N LYS A 258 -12.34 2.43 1.70
CA LYS A 258 -11.45 3.52 1.27
C LYS A 258 -10.51 3.16 0.13
N SER A 259 -10.24 1.88 -0.12
CA SER A 259 -9.31 1.46 -1.18
C SER A 259 -9.67 2.05 -2.56
N PHE A 260 -10.97 2.12 -2.90
CA PHE A 260 -11.42 2.77 -4.13
C PHE A 260 -11.22 4.29 -4.12
N GLU A 261 -11.40 4.95 -2.96
CA GLU A 261 -11.16 6.40 -2.83
C GLU A 261 -9.69 6.74 -3.04
N VAL A 262 -8.76 5.89 -2.57
CA VAL A 262 -7.31 6.04 -2.83
C VAL A 262 -6.99 5.94 -4.31
N ILE A 263 -7.55 4.92 -4.99
CA ILE A 263 -7.36 4.74 -6.44
C ILE A 263 -7.93 5.92 -7.22
N LYS A 264 -9.11 6.40 -6.83
CA LYS A 264 -9.74 7.58 -7.45
C LYS A 264 -8.91 8.84 -7.22
N GLU A 265 -8.43 9.08 -6.00
CA GLU A 265 -7.57 10.21 -5.66
C GLU A 265 -6.31 10.21 -6.53
N LEU A 266 -5.64 9.05 -6.68
CA LEU A 266 -4.47 8.93 -7.52
C LEU A 266 -4.79 9.10 -9.02
N ALA A 267 -5.93 8.57 -9.48
CA ALA A 267 -6.38 8.74 -10.86
C ALA A 267 -6.71 10.20 -11.20
N GLU A 268 -7.27 10.97 -10.26
CA GLU A 268 -7.68 12.36 -10.50
C GLU A 268 -6.54 13.37 -10.28
N ALA A 269 -5.73 13.17 -9.23
CA ALA A 269 -4.70 14.11 -8.80
C ALA A 269 -3.27 13.73 -9.23
N GLY A 270 -3.04 12.48 -9.62
CA GLY A 270 -1.72 11.96 -9.99
C GLY A 270 -0.74 11.81 -8.82
N GLN A 271 -1.20 11.99 -7.58
CA GLN A 271 -0.41 11.81 -6.35
C GLN A 271 -1.31 11.28 -5.22
N PRO A 272 -0.78 10.47 -4.27
CA PRO A 272 -1.50 10.11 -3.06
C PRO A 272 -1.72 11.34 -2.16
N GLY A 273 -2.86 11.38 -1.49
CA GLY A 273 -3.32 12.49 -0.68
C GLY A 273 -3.89 12.02 0.66
N ASN A 274 -5.06 12.54 1.03
CA ASN A 274 -5.68 12.26 2.33
C ASN A 274 -6.33 10.89 2.38
N ALA A 275 -6.92 10.42 1.27
CA ALA A 275 -7.53 9.09 1.23
C ALA A 275 -6.44 8.03 1.47
N ALA A 276 -5.30 8.16 0.80
CA ALA A 276 -4.15 7.28 1.01
C ALA A 276 -3.62 7.33 2.46
N PHE A 277 -3.50 8.54 3.02
CA PHE A 277 -3.08 8.70 4.41
C PHE A 277 -4.03 7.99 5.39
N GLU A 278 -5.34 8.21 5.25
CA GLU A 278 -6.35 7.64 6.14
C GLU A 278 -6.41 6.12 6.03
N ALA A 279 -6.35 5.57 4.81
CA ALA A 279 -6.32 4.13 4.58
C ALA A 279 -5.10 3.48 5.23
N GLY A 280 -3.91 4.10 5.10
CA GLY A 280 -2.71 3.58 5.74
C GLY A 280 -2.74 3.69 7.25
N PHE A 281 -3.34 4.75 7.79
CA PHE A 281 -3.50 4.87 9.24
C PHE A 281 -4.53 3.86 9.78
N GLU A 282 -5.64 3.65 9.09
CA GLU A 282 -6.59 2.58 9.42
C GLU A 282 -5.89 1.24 9.47
N ALA A 283 -5.03 0.94 8.49
CA ALA A 283 -4.22 -0.28 8.46
C ALA A 283 -3.32 -0.43 9.69
N ILE A 284 -2.65 0.66 10.10
CA ILE A 284 -1.86 0.67 11.34
C ILE A 284 -2.77 0.42 12.54
N ASN A 285 -3.89 1.16 12.66
CA ASN A 285 -4.79 1.06 13.80
C ASN A 285 -5.41 -0.34 13.94
N SER A 286 -5.71 -1.04 12.85
CA SER A 286 -6.19 -2.43 12.91
C SER A 286 -5.10 -3.43 13.31
N VAL A 287 -3.84 -3.15 13.02
CA VAL A 287 -2.72 -4.03 13.40
C VAL A 287 -2.29 -3.82 14.84
N VAL A 288 -2.31 -2.57 15.32
CA VAL A 288 -1.73 -2.23 16.63
C VAL A 288 -2.74 -1.75 17.67
N GLY A 289 -3.98 -1.44 17.28
CA GLY A 289 -5.04 -0.98 18.17
C GLY A 289 -4.77 0.38 18.85
N ASN A 290 -5.83 1.01 19.36
CA ASN A 290 -5.75 2.20 20.24
C ASN A 290 -4.93 3.40 19.69
N THR A 291 -4.73 3.53 18.38
CA THR A 291 -3.97 4.66 17.78
C THR A 291 -4.86 5.76 17.21
N GLY A 292 -6.20 5.67 17.34
CA GLY A 292 -7.13 6.69 16.81
C GLY A 292 -6.83 8.13 17.23
N THR A 293 -6.35 8.37 18.45
CA THR A 293 -5.91 9.71 18.91
C THR A 293 -4.61 10.19 18.25
N ALA A 294 -3.79 9.27 17.74
CA ALA A 294 -2.56 9.59 17.02
C ALA A 294 -2.81 10.02 15.57
N VAL A 295 -3.93 9.63 14.93
CA VAL A 295 -4.37 10.20 13.63
C VAL A 295 -4.36 11.72 13.73
N THR A 296 -5.11 12.22 14.71
CA THR A 296 -5.35 13.63 14.96
C THR A 296 -4.05 14.37 15.31
N ALA A 297 -3.14 13.70 16.01
CA ALA A 297 -1.85 14.24 16.40
C ALA A 297 -0.90 14.48 15.20
N ILE A 298 -1.00 13.63 14.15
CA ILE A 298 -0.21 13.72 12.92
C ILE A 298 -0.85 14.71 11.94
N THR A 299 -2.18 14.62 11.71
CA THR A 299 -2.87 15.41 10.67
C THR A 299 -3.13 16.86 11.04
N LEU A 300 -3.33 17.18 12.33
CA LEU A 300 -3.58 18.56 12.78
C LEU A 300 -2.30 19.32 13.19
N GLY A 301 -1.12 18.81 12.83
CA GLY A 301 0.17 19.54 12.94
C GLY A 301 0.66 19.83 14.36
N GLY A 302 0.23 19.04 15.36
CA GLY A 302 0.39 19.45 16.76
C GLY A 302 1.59 18.87 17.50
N GLN A 303 1.83 17.56 17.40
CA GLN A 303 2.58 16.86 18.45
C GLN A 303 3.93 16.27 18.04
N TYR A 304 4.18 16.03 16.75
CA TYR A 304 5.47 15.52 16.26
C TYR A 304 6.17 16.60 15.43
N GLU A 305 7.50 16.72 15.55
CA GLU A 305 8.28 17.74 14.85
C GLU A 305 9.12 17.21 13.69
N GLY A 306 9.29 18.04 12.66
CA GLY A 306 10.28 17.88 11.60
C GLY A 306 10.18 16.54 10.87
N ALA A 307 11.33 15.88 10.72
CA ALA A 307 11.48 14.62 9.98
C ALA A 307 10.63 13.47 10.56
N LEU A 308 10.28 13.51 11.85
CA LEU A 308 9.44 12.49 12.45
C LEU A 308 7.99 12.59 11.97
N ALA A 309 7.44 13.82 11.94
CA ALA A 309 6.09 14.04 11.41
C ALA A 309 6.02 13.69 9.92
N GLU A 310 7.06 14.04 9.15
CA GLU A 310 7.16 13.71 7.72
C GLU A 310 7.25 12.20 7.49
N ALA A 311 8.06 11.46 8.25
CA ALA A 311 8.18 10.01 8.14
C ALA A 311 6.86 9.28 8.46
N LEU A 312 6.16 9.70 9.52
CA LEU A 312 4.87 9.14 9.88
C LEU A 312 3.77 9.48 8.85
N GLY A 313 3.76 10.74 8.37
CA GLY A 313 2.79 11.21 7.37
C GLY A 313 2.96 10.50 6.03
N SER A 314 4.13 10.61 5.42
CA SER A 314 4.45 9.98 4.13
C SER A 314 4.40 8.46 4.21
N GLY A 315 4.92 7.86 5.28
CA GLY A 315 4.86 6.41 5.47
C GLY A 315 3.42 5.89 5.53
N SER A 316 2.50 6.63 6.16
CA SER A 316 1.07 6.26 6.20
C SER A 316 0.45 6.37 4.81
N GLN A 317 0.77 7.41 4.03
CA GLN A 317 0.29 7.54 2.64
C GLN A 317 0.76 6.40 1.75
N HIS A 318 2.05 6.05 1.81
CA HIS A 318 2.60 4.93 1.04
C HIS A 318 1.99 3.59 1.44
N LEU A 319 1.77 3.38 2.74
CA LEU A 319 1.12 2.17 3.24
C LEU A 319 -0.33 2.06 2.76
N GLY A 320 -1.10 3.15 2.79
CA GLY A 320 -2.48 3.15 2.31
C GLY A 320 -2.59 2.98 0.78
N LEU A 321 -1.63 3.55 0.03
CA LEU A 321 -1.53 3.30 -1.41
C LEU A 321 -1.28 1.82 -1.71
N ALA A 322 -0.33 1.20 -0.99
CA ALA A 322 -0.02 -0.20 -1.19
C ALA A 322 -1.20 -1.10 -0.76
N LEU A 323 -1.93 -0.75 0.29
CA LEU A 323 -3.15 -1.47 0.70
C LEU A 323 -4.22 -1.39 -0.39
N ALA A 324 -4.45 -0.20 -0.93
CA ALA A 324 -5.41 0.02 -2.00
C ALA A 324 -5.06 -0.80 -3.25
N ALA A 325 -3.77 -0.95 -3.57
CA ALA A 325 -3.33 -1.80 -4.68
C ALA A 325 -3.68 -3.28 -4.43
N VAL A 326 -3.39 -3.82 -3.25
CA VAL A 326 -3.74 -5.21 -2.89
C VAL A 326 -5.25 -5.43 -2.97
N GLN A 327 -6.03 -4.53 -2.37
CA GLN A 327 -7.50 -4.67 -2.36
C GLN A 327 -8.10 -4.52 -3.75
N THR A 328 -7.55 -3.64 -4.59
CA THR A 328 -7.95 -3.51 -5.99
C THR A 328 -7.71 -4.81 -6.75
N CYS A 329 -6.50 -5.39 -6.63
CA CYS A 329 -6.23 -6.70 -7.23
C CYS A 329 -7.21 -7.78 -6.71
N TYR A 330 -7.56 -7.75 -5.42
CA TYR A 330 -8.47 -8.72 -4.81
C TYR A 330 -9.87 -8.60 -5.38
N ASP A 331 -10.43 -7.40 -5.36
CA ASP A 331 -11.79 -7.13 -5.82
C ASP A 331 -11.96 -7.46 -7.31
N PHE A 332 -10.97 -7.16 -8.15
CA PHE A 332 -11.03 -7.49 -9.57
C PHE A 332 -10.80 -8.98 -9.88
N THR A 333 -10.14 -9.71 -8.98
CA THR A 333 -9.92 -11.15 -9.14
C THR A 333 -11.12 -11.96 -8.65
N TYR A 334 -11.67 -11.62 -7.48
CA TYR A 334 -12.66 -12.44 -6.78
C TYR A 334 -14.07 -11.84 -6.75
N ASN A 335 -14.18 -10.50 -6.70
CA ASN A 335 -15.45 -9.77 -6.57
C ASN A 335 -15.82 -9.05 -7.87
N PHE A 336 -15.61 -9.72 -9.01
CA PHE A 336 -15.71 -9.18 -10.36
C PHE A 336 -16.78 -8.09 -10.49
N SER A 337 -16.34 -6.84 -10.73
CA SER A 337 -17.20 -5.66 -10.76
C SER A 337 -17.59 -5.35 -12.21
N ASP A 338 -18.89 -5.25 -12.48
CA ASP A 338 -19.46 -4.76 -13.75
C ASP A 338 -19.66 -3.23 -13.77
N ASP A 339 -19.32 -2.56 -12.67
CA ASP A 339 -19.37 -1.10 -12.54
C ASP A 339 -18.37 -0.41 -13.50
N GLN A 340 -18.91 0.07 -14.61
CA GLN A 340 -18.20 0.81 -15.65
C GLN A 340 -17.51 2.09 -15.14
N GLY A 341 -18.03 2.69 -14.06
CA GLY A 341 -17.37 3.84 -13.42
C GLY A 341 -16.07 3.43 -12.73
N LYS A 342 -16.06 2.28 -12.04
CA LYS A 342 -14.84 1.75 -11.40
C LYS A 342 -13.80 1.32 -12.43
N LEU A 343 -14.24 0.66 -13.50
CA LEU A 343 -13.36 0.22 -14.59
C LEU A 343 -12.76 1.41 -15.35
N GLY A 344 -13.56 2.44 -15.64
CA GLY A 344 -13.07 3.70 -16.20
C GLY A 344 -12.08 4.42 -15.28
N THR A 345 -12.30 4.40 -13.97
CA THR A 345 -11.34 4.95 -12.98
C THR A 345 -10.00 4.21 -13.04
N LEU A 346 -10.00 2.89 -13.15
CA LEU A 346 -8.78 2.09 -13.27
C LEU A 346 -8.05 2.36 -14.59
N SER A 347 -8.77 2.51 -15.70
CA SER A 347 -8.18 2.90 -16.99
C SER A 347 -7.49 4.25 -16.89
N ASN A 348 -8.14 5.24 -16.27
CA ASN A 348 -7.55 6.56 -16.04
C ASN A 348 -6.34 6.50 -15.10
N LEU A 349 -6.40 5.65 -14.06
CA LEU A 349 -5.27 5.42 -13.18
C LEU A 349 -4.04 4.98 -13.98
N VAL A 350 -4.15 3.88 -14.73
CA VAL A 350 -3.03 3.32 -15.53
C VAL A 350 -2.43 4.37 -16.44
N LYS A 351 -3.27 5.16 -17.14
CA LYS A 351 -2.81 6.25 -18.02
C LYS A 351 -2.07 7.35 -17.28
N ASN A 352 -2.61 7.79 -16.15
CA ASN A 352 -2.06 8.96 -15.43
C ASN A 352 -0.77 8.63 -14.67
N ILE A 353 -0.62 7.39 -14.23
CA ILE A 353 0.59 6.96 -13.53
C ILE A 353 1.63 6.33 -14.46
N ALA A 354 1.30 5.99 -15.71
CA ALA A 354 2.16 5.31 -16.69
C ALA A 354 3.64 5.73 -16.63
N ASN A 355 3.91 7.04 -16.65
CA ASN A 355 5.26 7.60 -16.66
C ASN A 355 6.05 7.45 -15.34
N ASN A 356 5.38 7.09 -14.23
CA ASN A 356 5.98 6.92 -12.90
C ASN A 356 5.37 5.75 -12.12
N ALA A 357 4.79 4.76 -12.80
CA ALA A 357 4.00 3.71 -12.18
C ALA A 357 4.86 2.83 -11.27
N VAL A 358 6.06 2.45 -11.73
CA VAL A 358 7.06 1.76 -10.89
C VAL A 358 7.46 2.60 -9.67
N GLY A 359 7.49 3.93 -9.80
CA GLY A 359 7.77 4.83 -8.68
C GLY A 359 6.66 4.84 -7.62
N TYR A 360 5.39 4.72 -8.03
CA TYR A 360 4.25 4.67 -7.10
C TYR A 360 3.99 3.29 -6.52
N PHE A 361 4.08 2.27 -7.34
CA PHE A 361 3.65 0.92 -7.03
C PHE A 361 4.80 -0.04 -6.74
N GLY A 362 6.04 0.39 -6.96
CA GLY A 362 7.22 -0.44 -6.73
C GLY A 362 7.41 -1.57 -7.75
N SER A 363 6.46 -1.79 -8.69
CA SER A 363 6.48 -2.95 -9.59
C SER A 363 5.82 -2.68 -10.93
N ALA A 364 6.52 -3.03 -12.01
CA ALA A 364 5.96 -3.06 -13.38
C ALA A 364 4.85 -4.11 -13.50
N ALA A 365 4.98 -5.27 -12.84
CA ALA A 365 3.97 -6.32 -12.90
C ALA A 365 2.62 -5.89 -12.30
N LEU A 366 2.62 -4.99 -11.30
CA LEU A 366 1.39 -4.39 -10.78
C LEU A 366 0.71 -3.48 -11.83
N GLN A 367 1.50 -2.71 -12.59
CA GLN A 367 1.01 -1.92 -13.72
C GLN A 367 0.43 -2.80 -14.84
N VAL A 368 1.13 -3.88 -15.24
CA VAL A 368 0.62 -4.84 -16.24
C VAL A 368 -0.72 -5.45 -15.81
N GLY A 369 -0.86 -5.85 -14.54
CA GLY A 369 -2.11 -6.43 -14.05
C GLY A 369 -3.29 -5.46 -14.13
N PHE A 370 -3.09 -4.20 -13.74
CA PHE A 370 -4.13 -3.16 -13.86
C PHE A 370 -4.46 -2.82 -15.31
N ALA A 371 -3.45 -2.76 -16.20
CA ALA A 371 -3.67 -2.61 -17.63
C ALA A 371 -4.49 -3.78 -18.19
N GLY A 372 -4.19 -5.02 -17.78
CA GLY A 372 -4.94 -6.22 -18.13
C GLY A 372 -6.42 -6.15 -17.77
N VAL A 373 -6.77 -5.60 -16.61
CA VAL A 373 -8.18 -5.38 -16.22
C VAL A 373 -8.86 -4.34 -17.10
N ALA A 374 -8.20 -3.19 -17.32
CA ALA A 374 -8.75 -2.11 -18.12
C ALA A 374 -9.00 -2.56 -19.57
N VAL A 375 -8.07 -3.29 -20.17
CA VAL A 375 -8.21 -3.82 -21.53
C VAL A 375 -9.29 -4.89 -21.60
N PHE A 376 -9.38 -5.77 -20.61
CA PHE A 376 -10.39 -6.84 -20.59
C PHE A 376 -11.81 -6.27 -20.62
N ASP A 377 -12.11 -5.23 -19.83
CA ASP A 377 -13.42 -4.56 -19.85
C ASP A 377 -13.73 -3.96 -21.22
N LEU A 378 -12.76 -3.27 -21.82
CA LEU A 378 -12.91 -2.65 -23.14
C LEU A 378 -13.09 -3.66 -24.28
N VAL A 379 -12.41 -4.82 -24.21
CA VAL A 379 -12.54 -5.88 -25.20
C VAL A 379 -13.83 -6.68 -25.01
N LEU A 380 -14.29 -6.95 -23.80
CA LEU A 380 -15.52 -7.72 -23.58
C LEU A 380 -16.81 -6.90 -23.70
N SER A 381 -16.79 -5.61 -23.37
CA SER A 381 -17.95 -4.71 -23.59
C SER A 381 -18.34 -4.63 -25.06
N THR A 382 -17.36 -4.69 -25.97
CA THR A 382 -17.58 -4.75 -27.43
C THR A 382 -18.12 -6.10 -27.92
N VAL A 383 -18.01 -7.17 -27.14
CA VAL A 383 -18.54 -8.51 -27.49
C VAL A 383 -20.03 -8.62 -27.18
N GLN A 384 -20.49 -8.02 -26.07
CA GLN A 384 -21.88 -8.16 -25.64
C GLN A 384 -22.90 -7.41 -26.53
N SER A 385 -22.49 -6.33 -27.20
CA SER A 385 -23.39 -5.56 -28.08
C SER A 385 -23.61 -6.20 -29.45
N ASP A 386 -22.69 -7.06 -29.90
CA ASP A 386 -22.54 -7.42 -31.32
C ASP A 386 -22.75 -8.92 -31.61
N MET A 387 -23.31 -9.70 -30.67
CA MET A 387 -23.56 -11.13 -30.92
C MET A 387 -24.66 -11.34 -31.98
N MET A 388 -24.24 -11.39 -33.24
CA MET A 388 -25.05 -11.89 -34.35
C MET A 388 -25.12 -13.41 -34.28
N GLU A 389 -26.32 -13.97 -34.50
CA GLU A 389 -26.51 -15.40 -34.68
C GLU A 389 -25.68 -15.87 -35.90
N LEU A 390 -24.80 -16.85 -35.69
CA LEU A 390 -23.93 -17.38 -36.72
C LEU A 390 -24.76 -18.14 -37.77
N LYS A 391 -24.89 -17.59 -38.98
CA LYS A 391 -25.63 -18.21 -40.10
C LYS A 391 -24.67 -18.55 -41.25
N LEU A 392 -23.89 -19.61 -41.05
CA LEU A 392 -22.84 -20.03 -41.99
C LEU A 392 -23.30 -21.18 -42.89
N GLU A 393 -24.00 -20.85 -43.97
CA GLU A 393 -24.29 -21.78 -45.08
C GLU A 393 -23.30 -21.57 -46.25
N ASN A 394 -23.17 -22.56 -47.14
CA ASN A 394 -22.30 -22.51 -48.32
C ASN A 394 -20.84 -22.12 -48.01
N LEU A 395 -20.38 -20.96 -48.52
CA LEU A 395 -19.02 -20.46 -48.34
C LEU A 395 -18.72 -20.13 -46.87
N GLY A 396 -19.73 -19.71 -46.08
CA GLY A 396 -19.55 -19.44 -44.67
C GLY A 396 -19.09 -20.67 -43.88
N GLY A 397 -19.62 -21.84 -44.21
CA GLY A 397 -19.20 -23.09 -43.59
C GLY A 397 -17.78 -23.50 -43.98
N VAL A 398 -17.36 -23.26 -45.23
CA VAL A 398 -15.98 -23.49 -45.69
C VAL A 398 -15.00 -22.55 -44.97
N TYR A 399 -15.39 -21.27 -44.82
CA TYR A 399 -14.62 -20.27 -44.09
C TYR A 399 -14.43 -20.66 -42.61
N GLN A 400 -15.50 -21.09 -41.93
CA GLN A 400 -15.38 -21.59 -40.56
C GLN A 400 -14.52 -22.85 -40.48
N TYR A 401 -14.72 -23.83 -41.37
CA TYR A 401 -13.90 -25.04 -41.40
C TYR A 401 -12.41 -24.73 -41.55
N TYR A 402 -12.07 -23.77 -42.42
CA TYR A 402 -10.69 -23.32 -42.57
C TYR A 402 -10.12 -22.79 -41.24
N ASN A 403 -10.87 -21.94 -40.54
CA ASN A 403 -10.35 -21.34 -39.31
C ASN A 403 -10.39 -22.26 -38.09
N ASP A 404 -11.36 -23.17 -38.00
CA ASP A 404 -11.58 -23.99 -36.81
C ASP A 404 -10.94 -25.38 -36.92
N VAL A 405 -10.69 -25.87 -38.14
CA VAL A 405 -10.22 -27.26 -38.38
C VAL A 405 -8.94 -27.30 -39.19
N GLU A 406 -8.86 -26.63 -40.34
CA GLU A 406 -7.67 -26.74 -41.21
C GLU A 406 -6.49 -25.90 -40.72
N SER A 407 -6.75 -24.70 -40.21
CA SER A 407 -5.74 -23.74 -39.75
C SER A 407 -6.10 -23.13 -38.39
N PRO A 408 -6.45 -23.93 -37.36
CA PRO A 408 -6.83 -23.39 -36.06
C PRO A 408 -5.66 -22.71 -35.35
N ARG A 409 -6.00 -21.74 -34.52
CA ARG A 409 -5.10 -21.26 -33.47
C ARG A 409 -5.57 -21.81 -32.13
N SER A 410 -4.66 -22.42 -31.40
CA SER A 410 -4.97 -23.03 -30.11
C SER A 410 -5.28 -21.98 -29.04
N VAL A 411 -6.05 -22.38 -28.03
CA VAL A 411 -6.32 -21.56 -26.83
C VAL A 411 -5.02 -21.10 -26.17
N LYS A 412 -4.00 -21.99 -26.10
CA LYS A 412 -2.68 -21.68 -25.53
C LYS A 412 -1.95 -20.58 -26.32
N GLU A 413 -2.08 -20.57 -27.64
CA GLU A 413 -1.49 -19.52 -28.49
C GLU A 413 -2.20 -18.19 -28.34
N TRP A 414 -3.54 -18.18 -28.37
CA TRP A 414 -4.33 -16.97 -28.11
C TRP A 414 -3.99 -16.34 -26.76
N ARG A 415 -3.97 -17.15 -25.70
CA ARG A 415 -3.59 -16.70 -24.35
C ARG A 415 -2.20 -16.07 -24.34
N ARG A 416 -1.21 -16.71 -24.97
CA ARG A 416 0.17 -16.20 -25.03
C ARG A 416 0.25 -14.84 -25.73
N ILE A 417 -0.46 -14.68 -26.83
CA ILE A 417 -0.52 -13.43 -27.60
C ILE A 417 -1.12 -12.30 -26.75
N PHE A 418 -2.25 -12.56 -26.09
CA PHE A 418 -2.87 -11.56 -25.20
C PHE A 418 -1.94 -11.14 -24.07
N ILE A 419 -1.26 -12.09 -23.42
CA ILE A 419 -0.26 -11.79 -22.39
C ILE A 419 0.89 -10.93 -22.96
N SER A 420 1.39 -11.24 -24.16
CA SER A 420 2.47 -10.48 -24.80
C SER A 420 2.06 -9.04 -25.07
N ILE A 421 0.91 -8.85 -25.72
CA ILE A 421 0.40 -7.52 -26.07
C ILE A 421 0.21 -6.68 -24.80
N LEU A 422 -0.39 -7.24 -23.75
CA LEU A 422 -0.62 -6.53 -22.50
C LEU A 422 0.69 -6.15 -21.79
N ARG A 423 1.71 -7.00 -21.84
CA ARG A 423 3.03 -6.71 -21.24
C ARG A 423 3.81 -5.67 -22.05
N GLU A 424 3.73 -5.72 -23.36
CA GLU A 424 4.45 -4.79 -24.25
C GLU A 424 3.82 -3.39 -24.29
N ASN A 425 2.60 -3.25 -23.78
CA ASN A 425 1.80 -2.02 -23.80
C ASN A 425 1.16 -1.75 -22.42
N GLU A 426 1.90 -2.03 -21.35
CA GLU A 426 1.42 -1.95 -19.95
C GLU A 426 1.03 -0.53 -19.51
N ASP A 427 1.55 0.48 -20.20
CA ASP A 427 1.32 1.90 -19.95
C ASP A 427 0.24 2.51 -20.87
N ASP A 428 -0.14 1.80 -21.93
CA ASP A 428 -1.15 2.23 -22.90
C ASP A 428 -2.21 1.14 -23.14
N PRO A 429 -3.21 1.03 -22.25
CA PRO A 429 -4.34 0.12 -22.41
C PRO A 429 -5.11 0.31 -23.72
N GLU A 430 -5.16 1.53 -24.28
CA GLU A 430 -5.87 1.76 -25.54
C GLU A 430 -5.11 1.13 -26.71
N THR A 431 -3.79 1.32 -26.77
CA THR A 431 -2.95 0.65 -27.78
C THR A 431 -2.98 -0.86 -27.60
N ALA A 432 -2.90 -1.37 -26.37
CA ALA A 432 -3.02 -2.81 -26.10
C ALA A 432 -4.36 -3.36 -26.61
N GLN A 433 -5.47 -2.67 -26.36
CA GLN A 433 -6.78 -3.03 -26.88
C GLN A 433 -6.81 -3.04 -28.42
N GLN A 434 -6.25 -2.01 -29.06
CA GLN A 434 -6.19 -1.91 -30.51
C GLN A 434 -5.40 -3.07 -31.13
N LEU A 435 -4.27 -3.44 -30.54
CA LEU A 435 -3.45 -4.56 -31.00
C LEU A 435 -4.16 -5.91 -30.82
N ILE A 436 -4.88 -6.11 -29.71
CA ILE A 436 -5.72 -7.31 -29.53
C ILE A 436 -6.80 -7.37 -30.61
N ASN A 437 -7.52 -6.28 -30.85
CA ASN A 437 -8.55 -6.22 -31.89
C ASN A 437 -7.96 -6.46 -33.28
N GLN A 438 -6.81 -5.83 -33.59
CA GLN A 438 -6.11 -6.00 -34.86
C GLN A 438 -5.69 -7.46 -35.09
N GLU A 439 -5.21 -8.14 -34.04
CA GLU A 439 -4.82 -9.55 -34.15
C GLU A 439 -6.02 -10.45 -34.41
N ILE A 440 -7.16 -10.16 -33.79
CA ILE A 440 -8.43 -10.88 -34.01
C ILE A 440 -8.95 -10.62 -35.43
N ASP A 441 -8.92 -9.37 -35.88
CA ASP A 441 -9.35 -8.99 -37.23
C ASP A 441 -8.46 -9.63 -38.29
N SER A 442 -7.13 -9.60 -38.09
CA SER A 442 -6.15 -10.27 -38.95
C SER A 442 -6.40 -11.77 -39.05
N PHE A 443 -6.71 -12.42 -37.92
CA PHE A 443 -7.07 -13.83 -37.90
C PHE A 443 -8.37 -14.11 -38.68
N CYS A 444 -9.38 -13.25 -38.55
CA CYS A 444 -10.63 -13.39 -39.31
C CYS A 444 -10.40 -13.16 -40.81
N ASP A 445 -9.52 -12.23 -41.18
CA ASP A 445 -9.30 -11.83 -42.57
C ASP A 445 -8.42 -12.77 -43.38
N ARG A 446 -7.59 -13.58 -42.74
CA ARG A 446 -6.58 -14.42 -43.42
C ARG A 446 -7.13 -15.37 -44.47
N PHE A 447 -8.38 -15.86 -44.31
CA PHE A 447 -9.04 -16.71 -45.31
C PHE A 447 -9.17 -16.02 -46.67
N TRP A 448 -9.42 -14.71 -46.68
CA TRP A 448 -9.62 -13.92 -47.89
C TRP A 448 -8.33 -13.63 -48.66
N SER A 449 -7.17 -13.95 -48.07
CA SER A 449 -5.87 -13.88 -48.75
C SER A 449 -5.56 -15.12 -49.59
N LEU A 450 -6.38 -16.18 -49.46
CA LEU A 450 -6.24 -17.40 -50.25
C LEU A 450 -6.68 -17.18 -51.71
N ASP A 451 -6.03 -17.87 -52.63
CA ASP A 451 -6.52 -17.96 -54.00
C ASP A 451 -7.75 -18.87 -54.10
N TYR A 452 -8.56 -18.64 -55.13
CA TYR A 452 -9.80 -19.39 -55.35
C TYR A 452 -9.58 -20.91 -55.48
N GLY A 453 -8.44 -21.33 -56.05
CA GLY A 453 -8.08 -22.74 -56.17
C GLY A 453 -7.96 -23.38 -54.79
N LYS A 454 -7.23 -22.73 -53.88
CA LYS A 454 -7.09 -23.18 -52.50
C LYS A 454 -8.43 -23.19 -51.75
N VAL A 455 -9.28 -22.18 -51.90
CA VAL A 455 -10.63 -22.17 -51.30
C VAL A 455 -11.47 -23.36 -51.76
N LYS A 456 -11.38 -23.74 -53.04
CA LYS A 456 -12.10 -24.90 -53.59
C LYS A 456 -11.57 -26.22 -53.03
N GLU A 457 -10.26 -26.34 -52.82
CA GLU A 457 -9.66 -27.51 -52.17
C GLU A 457 -10.18 -27.68 -50.74
N ILE A 458 -10.16 -26.60 -49.96
CA ILE A 458 -10.70 -26.56 -48.60
C ILE A 458 -12.17 -26.99 -48.60
N ALA A 459 -12.97 -26.43 -49.51
CA ALA A 459 -14.38 -26.77 -49.64
C ALA A 459 -14.60 -28.26 -49.95
N ALA A 460 -13.80 -28.84 -50.85
CA ALA A 460 -13.86 -30.26 -51.17
C ALA A 460 -13.50 -31.16 -49.98
N VAL A 461 -12.47 -30.78 -49.21
CA VAL A 461 -12.03 -31.56 -48.03
C VAL A 461 -12.98 -31.41 -46.84
N SER A 462 -13.64 -30.25 -46.69
CA SER A 462 -14.62 -30.01 -45.62
C SER A 462 -15.85 -30.92 -45.67
N GLY A 463 -16.16 -31.51 -46.83
CA GLY A 463 -17.36 -32.32 -47.05
C GLY A 463 -18.67 -31.52 -47.08
N LEU A 464 -18.60 -30.18 -47.00
CA LEU A 464 -19.75 -29.30 -47.05
C LEU A 464 -20.26 -29.16 -48.49
N LYS A 465 -21.58 -29.07 -48.66
CA LYS A 465 -22.16 -28.69 -49.95
C LYS A 465 -21.89 -27.21 -50.17
N TYR A 466 -21.30 -26.86 -51.31
CA TYR A 466 -21.02 -25.48 -51.67
C TYR A 466 -21.42 -25.15 -53.11
N SER A 467 -21.94 -23.94 -53.33
CA SER A 467 -22.18 -23.37 -54.66
C SER A 467 -21.71 -21.92 -54.71
N PHE A 468 -20.46 -21.70 -55.12
CA PHE A 468 -19.88 -20.38 -55.35
C PHE A 468 -18.91 -20.43 -56.54
N ASP A 469 -18.73 -19.32 -57.25
CA ASP A 469 -17.88 -19.22 -58.44
C ASP A 469 -16.72 -18.22 -58.25
N GLU A 470 -15.67 -18.39 -59.05
CA GLU A 470 -14.40 -17.64 -58.97
C GLU A 470 -14.58 -16.12 -59.02
N ARG A 471 -15.61 -15.62 -59.72
CA ARG A 471 -15.80 -14.18 -59.91
C ARG A 471 -16.56 -13.52 -58.77
N GLN A 472 -17.21 -14.30 -57.90
CA GLN A 472 -18.20 -13.78 -56.95
C GLN A 472 -18.04 -14.28 -55.52
N TRP A 473 -17.13 -15.22 -55.26
CA TRP A 473 -17.01 -15.84 -53.94
C TRP A 473 -16.65 -14.85 -52.82
N THR A 474 -16.09 -13.67 -53.11
CA THR A 474 -15.77 -12.65 -52.09
C THR A 474 -16.91 -11.66 -51.79
N LYS A 475 -18.08 -11.78 -52.46
CA LYS A 475 -19.19 -10.81 -52.32
C LYS A 475 -19.70 -10.66 -50.89
N ASP A 476 -19.75 -11.75 -50.14
CA ASP A 476 -20.27 -11.77 -48.77
C ASP A 476 -19.16 -11.64 -47.72
N ARG A 477 -17.93 -11.28 -48.13
CA ARG A 477 -16.75 -11.19 -47.26
C ARG A 477 -17.02 -10.42 -45.97
N GLU A 478 -17.54 -9.20 -46.08
CA GLU A 478 -17.75 -8.32 -44.92
C GLU A 478 -18.71 -8.95 -43.91
N VAL A 479 -19.84 -9.48 -44.39
CA VAL A 479 -20.87 -10.11 -43.54
C VAL A 479 -20.36 -11.40 -42.90
N LEU A 480 -19.68 -12.25 -43.67
CA LEU A 480 -19.14 -13.51 -43.17
C LEU A 480 -18.00 -13.28 -42.17
N THR A 481 -17.09 -12.33 -42.43
CA THR A 481 -16.04 -11.94 -41.48
C THR A 481 -16.64 -11.42 -40.18
N GLN A 482 -17.66 -10.54 -40.23
CA GLN A 482 -18.31 -10.01 -39.02
C GLN A 482 -19.00 -11.11 -38.21
N GLN A 483 -19.74 -12.02 -38.86
CA GLN A 483 -20.39 -13.14 -38.19
C GLN A 483 -19.38 -14.08 -37.53
N TYR A 484 -18.31 -14.45 -38.24
CA TYR A 484 -17.26 -15.31 -37.69
C TYR A 484 -16.50 -14.62 -36.56
N ARG A 485 -16.24 -13.31 -36.67
CA ARG A 485 -15.63 -12.52 -35.60
C ARG A 485 -16.47 -12.60 -34.32
N GLY A 486 -17.80 -12.42 -34.41
CA GLY A 486 -18.70 -12.58 -33.26
C GLY A 486 -18.62 -13.97 -32.63
N TYR A 487 -18.61 -15.02 -33.46
CA TYR A 487 -18.40 -16.40 -33.00
C TYR A 487 -17.03 -16.59 -32.32
N LEU A 488 -15.95 -16.09 -32.92
CA LEU A 488 -14.60 -16.20 -32.40
C LEU A 488 -14.47 -15.48 -31.05
N MET A 489 -15.03 -14.28 -30.91
CA MET A 489 -14.99 -13.53 -29.65
C MET A 489 -15.59 -14.31 -28.47
N ALA A 490 -16.70 -15.04 -28.70
CA ALA A 490 -17.27 -15.91 -27.67
C ALA A 490 -16.29 -17.03 -27.25
N HIS A 491 -15.52 -17.57 -28.19
CA HIS A 491 -14.48 -18.59 -27.92
C HIS A 491 -13.22 -17.98 -27.29
N LEU A 492 -12.94 -16.70 -27.54
CA LEU A 492 -11.79 -15.98 -26.98
C LEU A 492 -12.03 -15.48 -25.55
N GLN A 493 -13.28 -15.46 -25.07
CA GLN A 493 -13.60 -15.05 -23.71
C GLN A 493 -12.78 -15.84 -22.66
N ALA A 494 -12.69 -17.17 -22.82
CA ALA A 494 -11.95 -18.04 -21.91
C ALA A 494 -10.42 -17.75 -21.88
N PRO A 495 -9.68 -17.77 -23.01
CA PRO A 495 -8.25 -17.43 -23.00
C PRO A 495 -7.96 -15.98 -22.59
N LEU A 496 -8.83 -15.02 -22.92
CA LEU A 496 -8.68 -13.63 -22.50
C LEU A 496 -8.86 -13.49 -20.97
N THR A 497 -9.86 -14.17 -20.40
CA THR A 497 -10.09 -14.22 -18.95
C THR A 497 -8.90 -14.87 -18.23
N SER A 498 -8.39 -15.98 -18.77
CA SER A 498 -7.20 -16.66 -18.23
C SER A 498 -5.95 -15.78 -18.28
N ALA A 499 -5.72 -15.06 -19.38
CA ALA A 499 -4.61 -14.11 -19.50
C ALA A 499 -4.71 -12.99 -18.45
N ARG A 500 -5.90 -12.40 -18.30
CA ARG A 500 -6.16 -11.38 -17.27
C ARG A 500 -5.89 -11.90 -15.87
N ASN A 501 -6.47 -13.04 -15.49
CA ASN A 501 -6.32 -13.62 -14.15
C ASN A 501 -4.85 -13.92 -13.82
N TYR A 502 -4.10 -14.45 -14.80
CA TYR A 502 -2.67 -14.67 -14.65
C TYR A 502 -1.92 -13.36 -14.36
N LEU A 503 -2.15 -12.30 -15.13
CA LEU A 503 -1.51 -10.99 -14.89
C LEU A 503 -1.95 -10.35 -13.57
N LEU A 504 -3.21 -10.52 -13.18
CA LEU A 504 -3.74 -10.04 -11.90
C LEU A 504 -3.11 -10.77 -10.70
N ASN A 505 -2.89 -12.07 -10.80
CA ASN A 505 -2.20 -12.82 -9.74
C ASN A 505 -0.75 -12.34 -9.60
N GLN A 506 -0.05 -12.10 -10.71
CA GLN A 506 1.29 -11.51 -10.66
C GLN A 506 1.26 -10.11 -10.02
N ALA A 507 0.28 -9.28 -10.37
CA ALA A 507 0.10 -7.96 -9.78
C ALA A 507 -0.22 -8.03 -8.27
N MET A 508 -1.08 -8.97 -7.85
CA MET A 508 -1.43 -9.21 -6.46
C MET A 508 -0.20 -9.52 -5.60
N GLU A 509 0.63 -10.46 -6.05
CA GLU A 509 1.85 -10.83 -5.33
C GLU A 509 2.80 -9.63 -5.16
N GLN A 510 2.88 -8.77 -6.17
CA GLN A 510 3.72 -7.58 -6.14
C GLN A 510 3.15 -6.48 -5.26
N ALA A 511 1.84 -6.27 -5.31
CA ALA A 511 1.14 -5.34 -4.44
C ALA A 511 1.34 -5.72 -2.97
N GLN A 512 1.30 -7.01 -2.65
CA GLN A 512 1.53 -7.51 -1.29
C GLN A 512 2.97 -7.29 -0.84
N ARG A 513 3.95 -7.59 -1.68
CA ARG A 513 5.37 -7.32 -1.39
C ARG A 513 5.61 -5.85 -1.10
N GLU A 514 5.04 -4.95 -1.91
CA GLU A 514 5.17 -3.52 -1.67
C GLU A 514 4.45 -3.10 -0.39
N PHE A 515 3.25 -3.63 -0.12
CA PHE A 515 2.54 -3.36 1.13
C PHE A 515 3.35 -3.77 2.35
N GLU A 516 3.88 -5.00 2.36
CA GLU A 516 4.71 -5.50 3.45
C GLU A 516 5.98 -4.68 3.62
N LYS A 517 6.62 -4.28 2.53
CA LYS A 517 7.78 -3.39 2.58
C LYS A 517 7.44 -2.05 3.25
N GLN A 518 6.31 -1.43 2.89
CA GLN A 518 5.85 -0.19 3.51
C GLN A 518 5.46 -0.39 4.97
N LEU A 519 4.88 -1.55 5.28
CA LEU A 519 4.47 -1.94 6.62
C LEU A 519 5.68 -2.17 7.54
N LEU A 520 6.74 -2.82 7.05
CA LEU A 520 8.04 -2.97 7.73
C LEU A 520 8.76 -1.63 7.89
N ALA A 521 8.69 -0.75 6.90
CA ALA A 521 9.22 0.61 7.03
C ALA A 521 8.50 1.37 8.15
N MET A 522 7.17 1.32 8.17
CA MET A 522 6.36 1.92 9.23
C MET A 522 6.62 1.28 10.60
N GLN A 523 6.79 -0.04 10.65
CA GLN A 523 7.16 -0.78 11.87
C GLN A 523 8.46 -0.23 12.48
N LYS A 524 9.50 -0.06 11.65
CA LYS A 524 10.79 0.50 12.08
C LYS A 524 10.62 1.91 12.63
N GLU A 525 9.80 2.74 11.98
CA GLU A 525 9.46 4.07 12.49
C GLU A 525 8.75 3.99 13.84
N LEU A 526 7.66 3.23 13.96
CA LEU A 526 6.87 3.09 15.20
C LEU A 526 7.67 2.49 16.37
N ASN A 527 8.64 1.61 16.09
CA ASN A 527 9.51 1.01 17.09
C ASN A 527 10.66 1.94 17.54
N LYS A 528 10.87 3.10 16.89
CA LYS A 528 11.90 4.05 17.33
C LYS A 528 11.65 4.47 18.78
N THR A 529 12.72 4.41 19.56
CA THR A 529 12.71 4.85 20.96
C THR A 529 13.12 6.32 21.02
N VAL A 530 12.21 7.18 21.46
CA VAL A 530 12.49 8.59 21.75
C VAL A 530 13.05 8.69 23.16
N LYS A 531 14.23 9.32 23.29
CA LYS A 531 14.78 9.70 24.59
C LYS A 531 14.11 10.99 25.05
N VAL A 532 13.75 11.08 26.32
CA VAL A 532 13.15 12.28 26.89
C VAL A 532 14.03 12.81 28.01
N GLN A 533 14.41 14.08 27.89
CA GLN A 533 15.15 14.82 28.90
C GLN A 533 14.23 15.89 29.48
N ILE A 534 13.96 15.80 30.77
CA ILE A 534 13.17 16.77 31.50
C ILE A 534 14.14 17.56 32.37
N ILE A 535 14.23 18.87 32.14
CA ILE A 535 15.22 19.73 32.80
C ILE A 535 14.50 20.89 33.47
N GLU A 536 14.60 20.96 34.79
CA GLU A 536 14.24 22.13 35.56
C GLU A 536 15.27 23.23 35.35
N GLN A 537 14.79 24.44 35.04
CA GLN A 537 15.58 25.65 34.95
C GLN A 537 15.43 26.41 36.28
N PRO A 538 16.38 26.28 37.21
CA PRO A 538 16.33 26.95 38.50
C PRO A 538 16.66 28.43 38.37
N GLU A 539 16.07 29.27 39.22
CA GLU A 539 16.40 30.71 39.28
C GLU A 539 17.85 30.95 39.74
N LYS A 540 18.39 30.01 40.53
CA LYS A 540 19.79 29.97 40.95
C LYS A 540 20.34 28.56 40.77
N ALA A 541 21.56 28.46 40.25
CA ALA A 541 22.18 27.16 39.99
C ALA A 541 22.24 26.29 41.27
N GLY A 542 21.70 25.07 41.20
CA GLY A 542 21.66 24.11 42.30
C GLY A 542 20.43 24.20 43.20
N GLU A 543 19.55 25.19 43.02
CA GLU A 543 18.30 25.33 43.79
C GLU A 543 17.10 24.84 42.97
N TYR A 544 16.83 23.53 43.01
CA TYR A 544 15.73 22.88 42.30
C TYR A 544 14.46 22.83 43.16
N LYS A 545 13.40 23.50 42.72
CA LYS A 545 12.10 23.62 43.40
C LYS A 545 11.31 22.33 43.37
N TYR A 546 11.37 21.57 42.26
CA TYR A 546 10.42 20.47 42.04
C TYR A 546 10.92 19.11 42.54
N GLU A 547 11.98 19.05 43.34
CA GLU A 547 12.46 17.80 43.95
C GLU A 547 11.31 17.02 44.62
N GLY A 548 11.18 15.72 44.29
CA GLY A 548 10.19 14.82 44.89
C GLY A 548 8.76 14.96 44.35
N TYR A 549 8.49 15.94 43.47
CA TYR A 549 7.20 16.08 42.80
C TYR A 549 6.91 14.85 41.95
N THR A 550 5.63 14.46 41.87
CA THR A 550 5.20 13.47 40.89
C THR A 550 5.19 14.13 39.52
N VAL A 551 5.88 13.51 38.57
CA VAL A 551 5.90 13.92 37.17
C VAL A 551 5.01 12.96 36.40
N ARG A 552 4.06 13.47 35.62
CA ARG A 552 3.13 12.65 34.84
C ARG A 552 2.96 13.20 33.43
N PHE A 553 3.02 12.31 32.44
CA PHE A 553 2.67 12.63 31.06
C PHE A 553 1.14 12.60 30.87
N ALA A 554 0.60 13.55 30.12
CA ALA A 554 -0.84 13.69 29.88
C ALA A 554 -1.15 14.24 28.47
N PRO A 555 -2.36 14.05 27.92
CA PRO A 555 -3.41 13.16 28.45
C PRO A 555 -3.00 11.70 28.24
N LEU A 556 -3.60 10.82 29.04
CA LEU A 556 -3.47 9.38 28.84
C LEU A 556 -4.81 8.82 28.40
N SER A 557 -4.80 7.88 27.46
CA SER A 557 -5.99 7.10 27.11
C SER A 557 -6.44 6.26 28.30
N SER A 558 -7.71 5.83 28.30
CA SER A 558 -8.25 4.94 29.34
C SER A 558 -7.55 3.58 29.39
N SER A 559 -7.00 3.13 28.25
CA SER A 559 -6.23 1.89 28.12
C SER A 559 -4.75 2.03 28.52
N ALA A 560 -4.25 3.26 28.71
CA ALA A 560 -2.86 3.49 29.04
C ALA A 560 -2.49 2.99 30.44
N ASN A 561 -1.36 2.30 30.55
CA ASN A 561 -0.77 2.00 31.85
C ASN A 561 -0.17 3.28 32.49
N ALA A 562 -0.97 3.98 33.28
CA ALA A 562 -0.61 5.26 33.90
C ALA A 562 0.67 5.20 34.76
N LYS A 563 0.96 4.06 35.40
CA LYS A 563 2.19 3.87 36.18
C LYS A 563 3.44 3.93 35.30
N SER A 564 3.35 3.49 34.05
CA SER A 564 4.47 3.55 33.10
C SER A 564 4.79 4.99 32.64
N TRP A 565 3.82 5.89 32.74
CA TRP A 565 3.90 7.31 32.34
C TRP A 565 4.06 8.28 33.52
N THR A 566 4.35 7.75 34.71
CA THR A 566 4.49 8.53 35.95
C THR A 566 5.84 8.26 36.60
N GLY A 567 6.45 9.29 37.18
CA GLY A 567 7.71 9.19 37.91
C GLY A 567 7.87 10.25 38.99
N LYS A 568 9.08 10.37 39.53
CA LYS A 568 9.42 11.33 40.59
C LYS A 568 10.59 12.19 40.17
N MET A 569 10.45 13.49 40.36
CA MET A 569 11.50 14.45 40.04
C MET A 569 12.70 14.25 40.98
N PRO A 570 13.92 14.08 40.46
CA PRO A 570 15.10 13.85 41.29
C PRO A 570 15.66 15.16 41.87
N LYS A 571 16.51 15.02 42.89
CA LYS A 571 17.28 16.09 43.55
C LYS A 571 18.03 17.02 42.59
N GLY A 572 18.48 16.50 41.46
CA GLY A 572 19.30 17.24 40.50
C GLY A 572 18.51 18.04 39.46
N GLY A 573 17.17 18.08 39.53
CA GLY A 573 16.34 18.80 38.57
C GLY A 573 16.38 18.27 37.14
N GLU A 574 16.98 17.10 36.92
CA GLU A 574 17.07 16.46 35.60
C GLU A 574 16.56 15.02 35.66
N MET A 575 15.56 14.70 34.85
CA MET A 575 15.00 13.36 34.72
C MET A 575 15.15 12.88 33.28
N ASN A 576 15.71 11.68 33.12
CA ASN A 576 15.88 11.01 31.84
C ASN A 576 14.93 9.81 31.75
N THR A 577 14.20 9.70 30.64
CA THR A 577 13.32 8.57 30.37
C THR A 577 13.22 8.30 28.87
N SER A 578 12.36 7.37 28.46
CA SER A 578 12.11 7.06 27.05
C SER A 578 10.76 6.38 26.85
N PHE A 579 10.28 6.44 25.61
CA PHE A 579 9.13 5.69 25.12
C PHE A 579 9.35 5.29 23.66
N THR A 580 8.69 4.23 23.20
CA THR A 580 8.54 3.96 21.76
C THR A 580 7.48 4.87 21.18
N LEU A 581 7.58 5.21 19.88
CA LEU A 581 6.52 5.97 19.22
C LEU A 581 5.18 5.25 19.25
N LEU A 582 5.17 3.92 19.05
CA LEU A 582 3.98 3.10 19.23
C LEU A 582 3.38 3.23 20.64
N GLY A 583 4.21 3.07 21.67
CA GLY A 583 3.77 3.17 23.05
C GLY A 583 3.18 4.54 23.38
N HIS A 584 3.77 5.60 22.82
CA HIS A 584 3.24 6.97 22.91
C HIS A 584 1.86 7.09 22.26
N MET A 585 1.69 6.58 21.04
CA MET A 585 0.41 6.62 20.30
C MET A 585 -0.70 5.86 21.03
N GLN A 586 -0.45 4.60 21.43
CA GLN A 586 -1.43 3.76 22.15
C GLN A 586 -1.84 4.35 23.50
N SER A 587 -0.96 5.15 24.11
CA SER A 587 -1.22 5.77 25.41
C SER A 587 -1.97 7.10 25.31
N GLY A 588 -2.51 7.45 24.14
CA GLY A 588 -3.28 8.69 23.94
C GLY A 588 -2.45 9.88 23.47
N SER A 589 -1.21 9.64 23.03
CA SER A 589 -0.26 10.65 22.54
C SER A 589 -0.09 11.83 23.52
N PRO A 590 0.43 11.59 24.74
CA PRO A 590 0.60 12.63 25.73
C PRO A 590 1.53 13.75 25.23
N ASN A 591 1.07 15.00 25.29
CA ASN A 591 1.81 16.19 24.82
C ASN A 591 2.04 17.24 25.91
N ARG A 592 1.78 16.88 27.17
CA ARG A 592 2.00 17.75 28.31
C ARG A 592 2.56 16.99 29.49
N LEU A 593 3.39 17.68 30.26
CA LEU A 593 4.03 17.21 31.46
C LEU A 593 3.40 17.92 32.66
N GLU A 594 2.77 17.16 33.54
CA GLU A 594 2.09 17.64 34.74
C GLU A 594 2.95 17.33 35.98
N LEU A 595 3.17 18.33 36.84
CA LEU A 595 3.91 18.18 38.10
C LEU A 595 2.99 18.36 39.30
N TYR A 596 2.96 17.36 40.17
CA TYR A 596 2.12 17.33 41.36
C TYR A 596 2.98 17.44 42.64
N PRO A 597 2.64 18.38 43.54
CA PRO A 597 3.17 18.38 44.89
C PRO A 597 2.80 17.08 45.63
N ALA A 598 3.60 16.70 46.63
CA ALA A 598 3.29 15.56 47.46
C ALA A 598 1.91 15.70 48.13
N GLY A 599 1.04 14.70 47.96
CA GLY A 599 -0.27 14.64 48.61
C GLY A 599 -1.35 15.56 48.03
N LYS A 600 -1.14 16.15 46.84
CA LYS A 600 -2.17 16.95 46.14
C LYS A 600 -2.70 16.23 44.90
N ASP A 601 -4.00 16.41 44.64
CA ASP A 601 -4.70 15.75 43.53
C ASP A 601 -4.63 16.53 42.20
N GLY A 602 -4.20 17.80 42.21
CA GLY A 602 -4.09 18.67 41.03
C GLY A 602 -2.65 19.06 40.69
N PRO A 603 -2.32 19.26 39.39
CA PRO A 603 -0.98 19.66 38.99
C PRO A 603 -0.72 21.12 39.38
N GLU A 604 0.45 21.42 39.92
CA GLU A 604 0.92 22.78 40.16
C GLU A 604 1.53 23.40 38.90
N VAL A 605 2.14 22.57 38.05
CA VAL A 605 2.74 23.00 36.78
C VAL A 605 2.27 22.04 35.69
N THR A 606 1.91 22.61 34.54
CA THR A 606 1.71 21.89 33.30
C THR A 606 2.64 22.50 32.26
N VAL A 607 3.37 21.66 31.53
CA VAL A 607 4.27 22.11 30.46
C VAL A 607 3.91 21.39 29.17
N SER A 608 3.57 22.14 28.12
CA SER A 608 3.32 21.55 26.80
C SER A 608 4.64 21.22 26.10
N PHE A 609 4.68 20.11 25.37
CA PHE A 609 5.83 19.73 24.57
C PHE A 609 5.40 19.10 23.24
N LYS A 610 6.30 19.13 22.27
CA LYS A 610 6.22 18.32 21.05
C LYS A 610 7.30 17.25 21.09
N VAL A 611 7.01 16.12 20.47
CA VAL A 611 7.90 14.96 20.36
C VAL A 611 8.87 15.19 19.20
N SER A 612 10.16 15.17 19.53
CA SER A 612 11.27 15.20 18.58
C SER A 612 12.17 13.98 18.75
N TYR A 613 12.73 13.51 17.63
CA TYR A 613 13.64 12.37 17.55
C TYR A 613 15.07 12.83 17.20
N PRO A 614 16.13 12.25 17.79
CA PRO A 614 16.14 11.12 18.73
C PRO A 614 15.84 11.50 20.19
N THR A 615 15.88 12.80 20.51
CA THR A 615 15.72 13.30 21.88
C THR A 615 14.71 14.43 21.94
N THR A 616 13.68 14.27 22.78
CA THR A 616 12.75 15.33 23.18
C THR A 616 13.24 15.98 24.47
N THR A 617 13.40 17.31 24.46
CA THR A 617 13.80 18.08 25.65
C THR A 617 12.64 18.91 26.16
N ILE A 618 12.26 18.72 27.41
CA ILE A 618 11.19 19.44 28.09
C ILE A 618 11.82 20.34 29.17
N LEU A 619 11.65 21.65 29.04
CA LEU A 619 12.20 22.64 29.97
C LEU A 619 11.11 23.09 30.94
N ILE A 620 11.37 23.00 32.24
CA ILE A 620 10.44 23.39 33.30
C ILE A 620 10.98 24.63 34.00
N SER A 621 10.20 25.72 34.04
CA SER A 621 10.59 26.93 34.76
C SER A 621 10.31 26.84 36.26
N SER A 622 11.28 27.20 37.09
CA SER A 622 11.12 27.25 38.56
C SER A 622 10.32 28.46 39.06
N SER A 623 10.12 29.47 38.21
CA SER A 623 9.44 30.72 38.56
C SER A 623 7.91 30.62 38.63
N GLY A 624 7.34 29.43 38.34
CA GLY A 624 5.90 29.16 38.48
C GLY A 624 4.98 29.91 37.50
N LYS A 625 5.52 30.53 36.45
CA LYS A 625 4.74 31.19 35.39
C LYS A 625 5.13 30.60 34.03
N GLU A 626 4.24 29.81 33.42
CA GLU A 626 4.26 29.73 31.97
C GLU A 626 3.81 31.08 31.41
N LYS A 627 4.57 31.60 30.45
CA LYS A 627 4.13 32.73 29.63
C LYS A 627 3.23 32.10 28.55
N PRO A 628 1.92 32.38 28.52
CA PRO A 628 1.06 31.85 27.46
C PRO A 628 1.61 32.36 26.12
N GLU A 629 1.72 31.45 25.16
CA GLU A 629 2.06 31.78 23.77
C GLU A 629 1.00 32.77 23.26
N GLN A 630 1.40 34.03 23.06
CA GLN A 630 0.51 35.07 22.56
C GLN A 630 0.17 34.74 21.10
N GLN A 631 -1.06 34.34 20.83
CA GLN A 631 -1.65 34.52 19.51
C GLN A 631 -1.61 36.03 19.17
N PRO A 632 -1.21 36.42 17.96
CA PRO A 632 -1.29 37.81 17.54
C PRO A 632 -2.75 38.29 17.61
N PRO A 633 -3.00 39.55 18.00
CA PRO A 633 -4.35 40.03 18.25
C PRO A 633 -5.19 39.98 16.99
N ILE A 634 -6.37 39.38 17.10
CA ILE A 634 -7.48 39.64 16.18
C ILE A 634 -7.87 41.10 16.40
N GLU A 635 -7.55 41.97 15.45
CA GLU A 635 -8.13 43.31 15.39
C GLU A 635 -9.65 43.15 15.19
N SER A 636 -10.40 43.28 16.29
CA SER A 636 -11.83 43.58 16.21
C SER A 636 -12.00 45.10 16.15
N SER A 637 -12.34 45.62 14.98
CA SER A 637 -13.12 46.85 14.89
C SER A 637 -14.59 46.45 14.70
N ASN A 638 -15.37 46.56 15.79
CA ASN A 638 -16.82 46.73 15.73
C ASN A 638 -17.08 48.04 14.94
N GLU A 639 -18.11 48.17 14.10
CA GLU A 639 -19.54 48.11 14.44
C GLU A 639 -20.40 48.21 13.12
N PRO A 640 -21.74 48.25 13.16
CA PRO A 640 -22.64 47.17 12.79
C PRO A 640 -23.41 47.42 11.46
N SER A 641 -23.94 46.37 10.83
CA SER A 641 -25.07 46.53 9.89
C SER A 641 -25.95 45.29 9.85
N ALA A 642 -27.25 45.55 9.94
CA ALA A 642 -28.35 44.65 10.23
C ALA A 642 -28.46 43.42 9.30
N VAL A 643 -28.76 42.27 9.90
CA VAL A 643 -29.32 41.09 9.23
C VAL A 643 -30.81 41.05 9.56
N PRO A 644 -31.72 40.95 8.57
CA PRO A 644 -33.12 40.70 8.87
C PRO A 644 -33.33 39.23 9.26
N GLU A 645 -34.02 39.05 10.38
CA GLU A 645 -34.50 37.79 10.92
C GLU A 645 -35.29 36.97 9.89
N THR A 646 -34.98 35.67 9.79
CA THR A 646 -35.98 34.68 9.37
C THR A 646 -35.97 33.50 10.35
N LYS A 647 -37.17 33.21 10.85
CA LYS A 647 -37.51 32.31 11.97
C LYS A 647 -37.16 30.84 11.70
N PRO A 648 -36.81 30.06 12.74
CA PRO A 648 -36.75 28.60 12.65
C PRO A 648 -38.17 28.00 12.70
N LYS A 649 -38.45 27.01 11.84
CA LYS A 649 -39.65 26.16 11.95
C LYS A 649 -39.26 24.82 12.55
N GLN A 650 -40.03 24.43 13.56
CA GLN A 650 -39.93 23.25 14.42
C GLN A 650 -40.11 21.91 13.71
N GLU A 651 -39.43 20.91 14.32
CA GLU A 651 -39.84 19.53 14.66
C GLU A 651 -40.30 18.57 13.55
N TYR A 652 -39.76 17.34 13.57
CA TYR A 652 -40.48 16.15 14.09
C TYR A 652 -39.49 15.10 14.62
N ALA A 653 -39.81 14.57 15.81
CA ALA A 653 -39.22 13.40 16.44
C ALA A 653 -40.18 12.20 16.28
N TRP A 654 -39.67 11.00 15.98
CA TRP A 654 -40.31 9.68 16.23
C TRP A 654 -39.18 8.63 16.31
N VAL A 655 -38.81 8.08 17.47
CA VAL A 655 -39.43 7.04 18.34
C VAL A 655 -38.99 5.61 17.97
N LEU A 656 -38.32 4.98 18.94
CA LEU A 656 -38.07 3.54 19.10
C LEU A 656 -39.36 2.73 19.11
N VAL A 657 -39.38 1.59 18.43
CA VAL A 657 -40.28 0.47 18.72
C VAL A 657 -39.50 -0.83 18.60
N GLU A 658 -39.31 -1.50 19.73
CA GLU A 658 -39.08 -2.95 19.80
C GLU A 658 -40.34 -3.68 19.34
N THR A 659 -40.20 -4.78 18.58
CA THR A 659 -40.86 -6.08 18.87
C THR A 659 -40.48 -7.17 17.86
N ILE A 660 -39.85 -8.24 18.38
CA ILE A 660 -40.22 -9.67 18.29
C ILE A 660 -40.66 -10.23 16.91
N ASN A 661 -39.78 -11.03 16.28
CA ASN A 661 -39.84 -12.50 16.25
C ASN A 661 -38.51 -13.09 15.77
#